data_AF-A0A6V8H9P9-F1
#
_entry.id   AF-A0A6V8H9P9-F1
#
_cell.length_a   1.000
_cell.length_b   1.000
_cell.length_c   1.000
_cell.angle_alpha   90.00
_cell.angle_beta   90.00
_cell.angle_gamma   90.00
#
_symmetry.space_group_name_H-M   'P 1'
#
loop_
_entity.id
_entity.type
_entity.pdbx_description
1 polymer ?
#
loop_
_entity_poly.entity_id
_entity_poly.type
_entity_poly.pdbx_seq_one_letter_code
_entity_poly.pdbx_strand_id
1 'polypeptide(L)'
;MFQSFTGSSRRPRQVNLSGRNVNPFASSSASGRQAPHGYGVQNTLAIAQQERLLRQQERDRLNSARLLQRTWRGYLSRRAARNAWRAEWDANEQTRIGMKISFENGDVDQIDRTIAYSSLDQCRIQLRLLLQFFEASNDSDALRLLYLSNALRKTLEEVSTMSDEEGWTSLLARLAKITLRLTLKLASPFRQSRLPGDLLLRSLCFLIDLVPRQMARLAEEYYTVMAALTIDVHTLSKKLAFSTDQLVATTLALLQPITADTSNAYEWFARKYLTIPNLGSHLGQLDMIASKINYRLLAKSLDSYAQGTTGKQLSNEDLESRLWLLAYFIYFRRSAVSGSSVEEAPEPEYVKVVSTLLNSVASFLSRRLEPEDPLDNDELQQPPLHPFIEEQISSLVNQSSITGLLYKVRPSEAQKDISEAGFFVSEDAKSLASYALTLLRVFPRRGDDIRMWLYLGSTTSLSPSTSQPGTRMPAIKYFWRLSSATDLFAKISRDSNGVLPLLRPSSGDATSNIQREQDWTIILLFLELYTFLLKVMDDEEFFSNESVLMGVNTTSSWTRESALSLKDVKFLTLFLKNLGFTLYWNAADLNETQEVESTGSIMKYFSPSSNQNDPLPSVRELEQRNKEKGLPGVTGIPLDYFRGLVTGLLRMIHERDSRRKFLPEGHWLMTSRFDMEGFISAVVAEEENRHQLQEDEENEDSNYVDELPSQSLGLIGTGRAQQARRIEAFRRHQQQAARRKQLEALAPRLEILRNMPFFIPFATRVQIFREFIYRDQMRRRQGFIDPDSWRMSVSAASMGRLLDGNAAARDILSRHHASIHRESVFDDAFDQFYELGEGLKEPIQISFIDKFGATEAGIDGGGVTKEFLTSITNEAFMPSNGPSNGLDLFVENDQNLLYPNPSAVEQRKEV
;
A
#
# COMPACT_ATOMS: atom_id res chain seq x y z
N MET A 1 33.62 -69.04 42.69
CA MET A 1 32.90 -70.33 42.69
C MET A 1 31.95 -70.34 41.50
N PHE A 2 32.01 -71.41 40.69
CA PHE A 2 31.03 -71.81 39.67
C PHE A 2 29.60 -71.86 40.27
N GLN A 3 28.44 -71.81 39.59
CA GLN A 3 27.95 -72.34 38.31
C GLN A 3 26.51 -71.78 38.15
N SER A 4 25.98 -71.46 36.97
CA SER A 4 25.16 -72.44 36.26
C SER A 4 24.86 -71.95 34.84
N PHE A 5 25.17 -72.86 33.91
CA PHE A 5 25.00 -72.77 32.48
C PHE A 5 23.81 -73.66 32.12
N THR A 6 22.74 -73.09 31.58
CA THR A 6 21.73 -73.79 30.77
C THR A 6 21.41 -72.82 29.63
N GLY A 7 21.50 -73.11 28.34
CA GLY A 7 21.60 -74.39 27.64
C GLY A 7 20.58 -74.39 26.49
N SER A 8 20.70 -73.49 25.51
CA SER A 8 20.00 -73.58 24.21
C SER A 8 20.47 -72.48 23.24
N SER A 9 21.58 -72.73 22.52
CA SER A 9 21.96 -71.96 21.34
C SER A 9 21.64 -72.75 20.07
N ARG A 10 20.39 -72.69 19.60
CA ARG A 10 20.08 -73.06 18.21
C ARG A 10 20.47 -71.89 17.29
N ARG A 11 21.77 -71.72 17.06
CA ARG A 11 22.27 -70.98 15.89
C ARG A 11 22.47 -72.00 14.76
N PRO A 12 21.81 -71.88 13.59
CA PRO A 12 22.21 -72.66 12.43
C PRO A 12 23.63 -72.23 12.04
N ARG A 13 24.56 -73.21 11.99
CA ARG A 13 25.90 -72.99 11.45
C ARG A 13 25.77 -72.74 9.94
N GLN A 14 25.84 -71.49 9.51
CA GLN A 14 26.17 -71.18 8.12
C GLN A 14 27.67 -71.40 7.94
N VAL A 15 28.01 -72.55 7.34
CA VAL A 15 29.35 -72.85 6.86
C VAL A 15 29.49 -72.15 5.51
N ASN A 16 30.18 -71.01 5.48
CA ASN A 16 30.62 -70.40 4.22
C ASN A 16 31.89 -71.13 3.77
N LEU A 17 31.76 -71.89 2.68
CA LEU A 17 32.86 -72.60 1.99
C LEU A 17 33.55 -71.73 0.91
N SER A 18 33.30 -70.42 0.86
CA SER A 18 34.02 -69.50 -0.03
C SER A 18 35.29 -69.01 0.67
N GLY A 19 36.42 -69.63 0.33
CA GLY A 19 37.71 -69.38 0.94
C GLY A 19 38.20 -67.93 0.82
N ARG A 20 38.62 -67.38 1.96
CA ARG A 20 39.85 -66.59 2.09
C ARG A 20 40.35 -66.72 3.53
N ASN A 21 41.33 -67.60 3.69
CA ASN A 21 42.12 -67.73 4.91
C ASN A 21 42.81 -66.39 5.19
N VAL A 22 42.60 -65.81 6.37
CA VAL A 22 43.55 -64.86 6.94
C VAL A 22 43.88 -65.34 8.35
N ASN A 23 44.95 -66.12 8.42
CA ASN A 23 45.64 -66.47 9.66
C ASN A 23 46.01 -65.19 10.43
N PRO A 24 45.77 -65.09 11.75
CA PRO A 24 46.15 -63.91 12.52
C PRO A 24 47.64 -63.87 12.91
N PHE A 25 48.45 -64.84 12.44
CA PHE A 25 49.85 -65.00 12.85
C PHE A 25 50.84 -65.34 11.70
N ALA A 26 50.50 -65.06 10.43
CA ALA A 26 51.37 -65.38 9.30
C ALA A 26 51.78 -64.13 8.48
N SER A 27 52.94 -63.56 8.85
CA SER A 27 53.83 -62.58 8.17
C SER A 27 54.09 -61.37 9.07
N SER A 28 55.27 -61.08 9.62
CA SER A 28 56.64 -61.55 9.35
C SER A 28 57.58 -60.96 10.42
N SER A 29 58.45 -61.80 10.99
CA SER A 29 59.67 -61.38 11.69
C SER A 29 60.87 -61.81 10.83
N ALA A 30 61.54 -60.85 10.18
CA ALA A 30 62.99 -60.81 9.96
C ALA A 30 63.41 -59.68 8.99
N SER A 31 64.07 -58.68 9.58
CA SER A 31 65.26 -57.95 9.10
C SER A 31 65.28 -57.29 7.71
N GLY A 32 65.41 -55.95 7.71
CA GLY A 32 66.23 -55.26 6.71
C GLY A 32 65.65 -53.99 6.07
N ARG A 33 65.84 -52.84 6.75
CA ARG A 33 65.94 -51.46 6.21
C ARG A 33 64.64 -50.70 5.84
N GLN A 34 64.58 -49.49 6.44
CA GLN A 34 63.90 -48.24 6.03
C GLN A 34 62.36 -48.16 6.12
N ALA A 35 61.89 -47.16 6.89
CA ALA A 35 60.49 -46.71 7.01
C ALA A 35 60.09 -45.77 5.84
N PRO A 36 58.83 -45.27 5.69
CA PRO A 36 57.60 -45.47 6.49
C PRO A 36 56.32 -45.83 5.68
N HIS A 37 55.21 -46.01 6.40
CA HIS A 37 53.79 -46.15 6.00
C HIS A 37 53.18 -47.55 6.11
N GLY A 38 52.52 -47.77 7.26
CA GLY A 38 51.75 -48.97 7.57
C GLY A 38 50.37 -48.96 6.91
N TYR A 39 50.18 -49.89 5.96
CA TYR A 39 48.90 -50.13 5.28
C TYR A 39 48.09 -51.31 5.83
N GLY A 40 48.52 -51.95 6.92
CA GLY A 40 47.83 -53.13 7.50
C GLY A 40 46.69 -52.81 8.48
N VAL A 41 46.83 -51.78 9.33
CA VAL A 41 45.86 -51.45 10.39
C VAL A 41 44.67 -50.66 9.86
N GLN A 42 44.89 -49.82 8.83
CA GLN A 42 43.82 -49.06 8.19
C GLN A 42 42.84 -49.98 7.44
N ASN A 43 43.34 -51.05 6.83
CA ASN A 43 42.49 -51.99 6.08
C ASN A 43 41.62 -52.85 7.02
N THR A 44 42.17 -53.28 8.17
CA THR A 44 41.38 -54.00 9.19
C THR A 44 40.37 -53.09 9.90
N LEU A 45 40.71 -51.83 10.16
CA LEU A 45 39.75 -50.83 10.67
C LEU A 45 38.65 -50.52 9.65
N ALA A 46 38.98 -50.38 8.37
CA ALA A 46 38.01 -50.14 7.30
C ALA A 46 37.03 -51.31 7.14
N ILE A 47 37.53 -52.56 7.18
CA ILE A 47 36.68 -53.76 7.15
C ILE A 47 35.78 -53.83 8.39
N ALA A 48 36.31 -53.53 9.58
CA ALA A 48 35.51 -53.51 10.81
C ALA A 48 34.46 -52.39 10.83
N GLN A 49 34.76 -51.21 10.25
CA GLN A 49 33.79 -50.14 10.06
C GLN A 49 32.71 -50.53 9.06
N GLN A 50 33.08 -51.14 7.92
CA GLN A 50 32.14 -51.65 6.93
C GLN A 50 31.22 -52.73 7.49
N GLU A 51 31.75 -53.65 8.30
CA GLU A 51 30.97 -54.70 8.96
C GLU A 51 30.01 -54.12 10.01
N ARG A 52 30.43 -53.08 10.76
CA ARG A 52 29.54 -52.35 11.68
C ARG A 52 28.42 -51.65 10.94
N LEU A 53 28.72 -51.04 9.79
CA LEU A 53 27.74 -50.35 8.94
C LEU A 53 26.73 -51.34 8.37
N LEU A 54 27.18 -52.49 7.86
CA LEU A 54 26.30 -53.57 7.39
C LEU A 54 25.41 -54.12 8.52
N ARG A 55 25.96 -54.34 9.72
CA ARG A 55 25.17 -54.75 10.90
C ARG A 55 24.16 -53.70 11.32
N GLN A 56 24.47 -52.41 11.16
CA GLN A 56 23.53 -51.33 11.42
C GLN A 56 22.40 -51.31 10.38
N GLN A 57 22.73 -51.42 9.09
CA GLN A 57 21.73 -51.51 8.01
C GLN A 57 20.82 -52.73 8.17
N GLU A 58 21.35 -53.90 8.56
CA GLU A 58 20.54 -55.07 8.86
C GLU A 58 19.60 -54.86 10.05
N ARG A 59 20.06 -54.18 11.11
CA ARG A 59 19.22 -53.82 12.26
C ARG A 59 18.12 -52.86 11.86
N ASP A 60 18.43 -51.84 11.05
CA ASP A 60 17.45 -50.87 10.56
C ASP A 60 16.43 -51.53 9.63
N ARG A 61 16.86 -52.47 8.78
CA ARG A 61 15.98 -53.29 7.95
C ARG A 61 15.06 -54.18 8.78
N LEU A 62 15.57 -54.83 9.82
CA LEU A 62 14.75 -55.66 10.70
C LEU A 62 13.80 -54.82 11.56
N ASN A 63 14.23 -53.64 12.03
CA ASN A 63 13.39 -52.72 12.78
C ASN A 63 12.26 -52.14 11.92
N SER A 64 12.56 -51.72 10.68
CA SER A 64 11.55 -51.27 9.72
C SER A 64 10.57 -52.40 9.36
N ALA A 65 11.05 -53.62 9.12
CA ALA A 65 10.18 -54.78 8.90
C ALA A 65 9.27 -55.07 10.10
N ARG A 66 9.79 -55.00 11.33
CA ARG A 66 8.97 -55.15 12.57
C ARG A 66 7.94 -54.04 12.70
N LEU A 67 8.31 -52.80 12.37
CA LEU A 67 7.39 -51.66 12.39
C LEU A 67 6.24 -51.91 11.40
N LEU A 68 6.54 -52.30 10.16
CA LEU A 68 5.55 -52.64 9.13
C LEU A 68 4.65 -53.80 9.55
N GLN A 69 5.22 -54.86 10.11
CA GLN A 69 4.42 -56.00 10.60
C GLN A 69 3.50 -55.60 11.75
N ARG A 70 3.98 -54.76 12.68
CA ARG A 70 3.19 -54.25 13.81
C ARG A 70 2.06 -53.35 13.33
N THR A 71 2.33 -52.42 12.41
CA THR A 71 1.31 -51.53 11.84
C THR A 71 0.28 -52.32 11.04
N TRP A 72 0.70 -53.31 10.25
CA TRP A 72 -0.20 -54.18 9.48
C TRP A 72 -1.08 -55.06 10.38
N ARG A 73 -0.51 -55.73 11.40
CA ARG A 73 -1.30 -56.50 12.37
C ARG A 73 -2.31 -55.62 13.12
N GLY A 74 -1.89 -54.42 13.51
CA GLY A 74 -2.78 -53.44 14.13
C GLY A 74 -3.89 -52.96 13.17
N TYR A 75 -3.59 -52.75 11.90
CA TYR A 75 -4.57 -52.42 10.88
C TYR A 75 -5.59 -53.54 10.67
N LEU A 76 -5.13 -54.79 10.53
CA LEU A 76 -6.00 -55.96 10.39
C LEU A 76 -6.92 -56.14 11.59
N SER A 77 -6.39 -56.00 12.81
CA SER A 77 -7.19 -56.08 14.04
C SER A 77 -8.25 -54.99 14.10
N ARG A 78 -7.91 -53.72 13.78
CA ARG A 78 -8.89 -52.62 13.72
C ARG A 78 -9.93 -52.86 12.63
N ARG A 79 -9.53 -53.37 11.46
CA ARG A 79 -10.45 -53.69 10.36
C ARG A 79 -11.43 -54.80 10.75
N ALA A 80 -10.95 -55.85 11.40
CA ALA A 80 -11.79 -56.94 11.90
C ALA A 80 -12.80 -56.42 12.96
N ALA A 81 -12.34 -55.62 13.93
CA ALA A 81 -13.22 -55.01 14.92
C ALA A 81 -14.29 -54.11 14.30
N ARG A 82 -13.93 -53.24 13.35
CA ARG A 82 -14.90 -52.40 12.62
C ARG A 82 -15.92 -53.24 11.84
N ASN A 83 -15.49 -54.32 11.20
CA ASN A 83 -16.40 -55.22 10.50
C ASN A 83 -17.37 -55.94 11.44
N ALA A 84 -16.90 -56.33 12.63
CA ALA A 84 -17.77 -56.90 13.66
C ALA A 84 -18.83 -55.88 14.12
N TRP A 85 -18.44 -54.64 14.40
CA TRP A 85 -19.39 -53.57 14.77
C TRP A 85 -20.36 -53.20 13.64
N ARG A 86 -19.93 -53.27 12.36
CA ARG A 86 -20.83 -53.12 11.20
C ARG A 86 -21.91 -54.19 11.18
N ALA A 87 -21.51 -55.45 11.35
CA ALA A 87 -22.43 -56.58 11.36
C ALA A 87 -23.42 -56.50 12.54
N GLU A 88 -22.93 -56.08 13.72
CA GLU A 88 -23.77 -55.83 14.89
C GLU A 88 -24.80 -54.70 14.66
N TRP A 89 -24.36 -53.61 14.03
CA TRP A 89 -25.24 -52.49 13.67
C TRP A 89 -26.32 -52.91 12.66
N ASP A 90 -25.93 -53.60 11.59
CA ASP A 90 -26.86 -54.10 10.57
C ASP A 90 -27.87 -55.10 11.15
N ALA A 91 -27.43 -55.98 12.07
CA ALA A 91 -28.30 -56.95 12.73
C ALA A 91 -29.35 -56.27 13.63
N ASN A 92 -28.97 -55.23 14.37
CA ASN A 92 -29.90 -54.46 15.21
C ASN A 92 -30.95 -53.72 14.38
N GLU A 93 -30.58 -53.20 13.22
CA GLU A 93 -31.53 -52.54 12.32
C GLU A 93 -32.48 -53.54 11.64
N GLN A 94 -31.98 -54.71 11.26
CA GLN A 94 -32.79 -55.78 10.68
C GLN A 94 -33.83 -56.33 11.68
N THR A 95 -33.45 -56.52 12.95
CA THR A 95 -34.41 -56.96 13.98
C THR A 95 -35.47 -55.92 14.28
N ARG A 96 -35.11 -54.63 14.21
CA ARG A 96 -36.03 -53.51 14.43
C ARG A 96 -37.12 -53.42 13.35
N ILE A 97 -36.75 -53.54 12.08
CA ILE A 97 -37.70 -53.40 10.95
C ILE A 97 -38.39 -54.73 10.59
N GLY A 98 -37.80 -55.86 10.97
CA GLY A 98 -38.31 -57.18 10.60
C GLY A 98 -38.12 -57.51 9.11
N MET A 99 -37.27 -56.76 8.40
CA MET A 99 -36.93 -56.97 6.99
C MET A 99 -35.41 -57.01 6.80
N LYS A 100 -34.95 -57.68 5.73
CA LYS A 100 -33.53 -57.73 5.39
C LYS A 100 -33.08 -56.40 4.76
N ILE A 101 -32.30 -55.63 5.51
CA ILE A 101 -31.68 -54.38 5.05
C ILE A 101 -30.27 -54.70 4.54
N SER A 102 -29.90 -54.14 3.38
CA SER A 102 -28.59 -54.37 2.76
C SER A 102 -28.04 -53.07 2.20
N PHE A 103 -26.99 -52.55 2.82
CA PHE A 103 -26.29 -51.34 2.36
C PHE A 103 -25.24 -51.62 1.28
N GLU A 104 -25.18 -52.86 0.80
CA GLU A 104 -24.33 -53.28 -0.32
C GLU A 104 -25.04 -52.96 -1.64
N ASN A 105 -24.33 -52.30 -2.57
CA ASN A 105 -24.77 -51.90 -3.93
C ASN A 105 -25.41 -50.52 -4.12
N GLY A 106 -25.39 -49.63 -3.14
CA GLY A 106 -25.78 -48.23 -3.38
C GLY A 106 -27.29 -48.00 -3.51
N ASP A 107 -28.11 -48.92 -3.00
CA ASP A 107 -29.58 -48.89 -3.09
C ASP A 107 -30.16 -47.78 -2.18
N VAL A 108 -30.56 -46.67 -2.81
CA VAL A 108 -31.03 -45.45 -2.12
C VAL A 108 -32.46 -45.60 -1.59
N ASP A 109 -33.26 -46.52 -2.17
CA ASP A 109 -34.67 -46.76 -1.83
C ASP A 109 -34.87 -47.17 -0.36
N GLN A 110 -33.81 -47.67 0.29
CA GLN A 110 -33.83 -48.07 1.69
C GLN A 110 -33.89 -46.87 2.66
N ILE A 111 -33.47 -45.67 2.23
CA ILE A 111 -33.49 -44.47 3.07
C ILE A 111 -34.91 -43.94 3.26
N ASP A 112 -35.77 -44.08 2.25
CA ASP A 112 -37.17 -43.65 2.33
C ASP A 112 -38.02 -44.57 3.22
N ARG A 113 -37.61 -45.84 3.35
CA ARG A 113 -38.28 -46.87 4.18
C ARG A 113 -37.93 -46.81 5.68
N THR A 114 -37.28 -45.73 6.12
CA THR A 114 -36.88 -45.52 7.53
C THR A 114 -38.11 -45.39 8.45
N ILE A 115 -38.01 -45.97 9.65
CA ILE A 115 -39.03 -45.91 10.70
C ILE A 115 -38.40 -45.28 11.95
N ALA A 116 -39.18 -44.56 12.75
CA ALA A 116 -38.75 -44.05 14.05
C ALA A 116 -38.38 -45.21 15.01
N TYR A 117 -37.32 -45.02 15.80
CA TYR A 117 -37.04 -45.84 16.98
C TYR A 117 -38.13 -45.66 18.04
N SER A 118 -38.42 -46.73 18.78
CA SER A 118 -39.39 -46.72 19.88
C SER A 118 -38.94 -45.91 21.11
N SER A 119 -37.64 -45.69 21.27
CA SER A 119 -37.10 -44.79 22.29
C SER A 119 -35.82 -44.08 21.82
N LEU A 120 -35.56 -42.90 22.40
CA LEU A 120 -34.34 -42.13 22.14
C LEU A 120 -33.07 -42.90 22.55
N ASP A 121 -33.12 -43.68 23.63
CA ASP A 121 -31.98 -44.50 24.06
C ASP A 121 -31.54 -45.54 23.03
N GLN A 122 -32.50 -46.18 22.35
CA GLN A 122 -32.18 -47.13 21.28
C GLN A 122 -31.46 -46.43 20.12
N CYS A 123 -31.96 -45.25 19.72
CA CYS A 123 -31.30 -44.43 18.70
C CYS A 123 -29.89 -44.00 19.13
N ARG A 124 -29.69 -43.65 20.41
CA ARG A 124 -28.39 -43.26 20.97
C ARG A 124 -27.36 -44.37 20.90
N ILE A 125 -27.76 -45.60 21.23
CA ILE A 125 -26.88 -46.78 21.19
C ILE A 125 -26.46 -47.05 19.74
N GLN A 126 -27.41 -47.02 18.80
CA GLN A 126 -27.10 -47.20 17.38
C GLN A 126 -26.20 -46.09 16.83
N LEU A 127 -26.43 -44.84 17.24
CA LEU A 127 -25.55 -43.72 16.90
C LEU A 127 -24.14 -43.93 17.43
N ARG A 128 -23.98 -44.32 18.70
CA ARG A 128 -22.66 -44.60 19.29
C ARG A 128 -21.93 -45.69 18.53
N LEU A 129 -22.62 -46.77 18.17
CA LEU A 129 -22.04 -47.90 17.45
C LEU A 129 -21.59 -47.47 16.04
N LEU A 130 -22.43 -46.73 15.29
CA LEU A 130 -22.06 -46.17 13.98
C LEU A 130 -20.79 -45.31 14.06
N LEU A 131 -20.72 -44.41 15.05
CA LEU A 131 -19.59 -43.49 15.22
C LEU A 131 -18.27 -44.20 15.55
N GLN A 132 -18.27 -45.46 16.00
CA GLN A 132 -17.07 -46.24 16.32
C GLN A 132 -16.42 -46.86 15.08
N PHE A 133 -17.21 -47.30 14.09
CA PHE A 133 -16.68 -47.98 12.90
C PHE A 133 -16.67 -47.15 11.62
N PHE A 134 -17.41 -46.03 11.57
CA PHE A 134 -17.63 -45.26 10.34
C PHE A 134 -16.33 -44.89 9.62
N GLU A 135 -16.30 -45.14 8.30
CA GLU A 135 -15.18 -44.83 7.44
C GLU A 135 -15.65 -44.01 6.23
N ALA A 136 -15.27 -42.74 6.18
CA ALA A 136 -15.73 -41.80 5.14
C ALA A 136 -15.32 -42.17 3.71
N SER A 137 -14.42 -43.15 3.52
CA SER A 137 -14.04 -43.66 2.20
C SER A 137 -14.98 -44.76 1.70
N ASN A 138 -15.78 -45.37 2.57
CA ASN A 138 -16.68 -46.46 2.23
C ASN A 138 -18.11 -45.96 1.98
N ASP A 139 -18.65 -46.23 0.80
CA ASP A 139 -19.99 -45.79 0.40
C ASP A 139 -21.11 -46.50 1.17
N SER A 140 -20.88 -47.75 1.59
CA SER A 140 -21.87 -48.49 2.40
C SER A 140 -22.01 -47.89 3.81
N ASP A 141 -20.93 -47.33 4.37
CA ASP A 141 -20.98 -46.66 5.66
C ASP A 141 -21.63 -45.28 5.53
N ALA A 142 -21.44 -44.60 4.39
CA ALA A 142 -22.12 -43.35 4.06
C ALA A 142 -23.65 -43.53 3.97
N LEU A 143 -24.12 -44.63 3.35
CA LEU A 143 -25.54 -44.97 3.32
C LEU A 143 -26.11 -45.23 4.72
N ARG A 144 -25.38 -45.98 5.57
CA ARG A 144 -25.79 -46.21 6.98
C ARG A 144 -25.94 -44.91 7.75
N LEU A 145 -25.03 -43.95 7.51
CA LEU A 145 -25.12 -42.62 8.12
C LEU A 145 -26.36 -41.88 7.66
N LEU A 146 -26.62 -41.80 6.34
CA LEU A 146 -27.81 -41.13 5.81
C LEU A 146 -29.10 -41.75 6.32
N TYR A 147 -29.14 -43.08 6.33
CA TYR A 147 -30.24 -43.86 6.87
C TYR A 147 -30.48 -43.54 8.35
N LEU A 148 -29.43 -43.57 9.18
CA LEU A 148 -29.54 -43.23 10.61
C LEU A 148 -29.96 -41.78 10.83
N SER A 149 -29.43 -40.84 10.05
CA SER A 149 -29.80 -39.43 10.12
C SER A 149 -31.28 -39.20 9.81
N ASN A 150 -31.85 -39.92 8.84
CA ASN A 150 -33.28 -39.85 8.52
C ASN A 150 -34.15 -40.53 9.60
N ALA A 151 -33.70 -41.67 10.14
CA ALA A 151 -34.37 -42.33 11.26
C ALA A 151 -34.37 -41.46 12.52
N LEU A 152 -33.25 -40.81 12.83
CA LEU A 152 -33.10 -39.86 13.95
C LEU A 152 -34.06 -38.66 13.79
N ARG A 153 -34.18 -38.13 12.58
CA ARG A 153 -35.14 -37.05 12.29
C ARG A 153 -36.58 -37.49 12.60
N LYS A 154 -37.03 -38.63 12.07
CA LYS A 154 -38.38 -39.16 12.31
C LYS A 154 -38.64 -39.43 13.80
N THR A 155 -37.66 -39.95 14.54
CA THR A 155 -37.81 -40.13 16.00
C THR A 155 -38.02 -38.86 16.77
N LEU A 156 -37.36 -37.78 16.36
CA LEU A 156 -37.46 -36.49 17.02
C LEU A 156 -38.77 -35.78 16.69
N GLU A 157 -39.36 -36.05 15.52
CA GLU A 157 -40.71 -35.60 15.19
C GLU A 157 -41.78 -36.29 16.08
N GLU A 158 -41.55 -37.55 16.49
CA GLU A 158 -42.48 -38.31 17.35
C GLU A 158 -42.27 -38.10 18.87
N VAL A 159 -41.02 -37.88 19.31
CA VAL A 159 -40.64 -37.78 20.73
C VAL A 159 -40.06 -36.37 20.99
N SER A 160 -40.93 -35.39 21.22
CA SER A 160 -40.61 -33.95 21.19
C SER A 160 -39.67 -33.41 22.28
N THR A 161 -39.06 -34.23 23.15
CA THR A 161 -38.21 -33.76 24.26
C THR A 161 -36.87 -34.50 24.36
N MET A 162 -35.77 -33.80 24.08
CA MET A 162 -34.39 -34.20 24.38
C MET A 162 -33.91 -33.46 25.64
N SER A 163 -33.46 -34.18 26.67
CA SER A 163 -32.77 -33.59 27.82
C SER A 163 -31.25 -33.64 27.63
N ASP A 164 -30.55 -32.56 27.98
CA ASP A 164 -29.09 -32.42 27.83
C ASP A 164 -28.27 -33.31 28.79
N GLU A 165 -28.90 -33.87 29.82
CA GLU A 165 -28.25 -34.65 30.89
C GLU A 165 -27.57 -35.95 30.38
N GLU A 166 -27.90 -36.39 29.17
CA GLU A 166 -27.49 -37.69 28.63
C GLU A 166 -26.31 -37.64 27.63
N GLY A 167 -25.68 -36.48 27.40
CA GLY A 167 -24.48 -36.39 26.56
C GLY A 167 -24.72 -36.54 25.05
N TRP A 168 -25.96 -36.35 24.59
CA TRP A 168 -26.35 -36.28 23.17
C TRP A 168 -25.56 -35.23 22.37
N THR A 169 -25.31 -34.07 22.98
CA THR A 169 -24.58 -32.95 22.37
C THR A 169 -23.22 -33.37 21.80
N SER A 170 -22.46 -34.18 22.55
CA SER A 170 -21.14 -34.67 22.13
C SER A 170 -21.22 -35.68 20.97
N LEU A 171 -22.25 -36.52 20.96
CA LEU A 171 -22.47 -37.53 19.92
C LEU A 171 -22.93 -36.87 18.62
N LEU A 172 -23.85 -35.90 18.71
CA LEU A 172 -24.35 -35.11 17.57
C LEU A 172 -23.25 -34.22 16.98
N ALA A 173 -22.40 -33.60 17.81
CA ALA A 173 -21.24 -32.86 17.32
C ALA A 173 -20.24 -33.77 16.57
N ARG A 174 -20.03 -35.01 17.05
CA ARG A 174 -19.20 -36.00 16.35
C ARG A 174 -19.87 -36.49 15.06
N LEU A 175 -21.18 -36.68 15.04
CA LEU A 175 -21.95 -36.99 13.85
C LEU A 175 -21.79 -35.90 12.80
N ALA A 176 -21.97 -34.63 13.18
CA ALA A 176 -21.75 -33.47 12.32
C ALA A 176 -20.33 -33.40 11.74
N LYS A 177 -19.32 -33.66 12.56
CA LYS A 177 -17.92 -33.70 12.09
C LYS A 177 -17.71 -34.80 11.06
N ILE A 178 -18.36 -35.95 11.22
CA ILE A 178 -18.27 -37.06 10.29
C ILE A 178 -19.06 -36.77 9.00
N THR A 179 -20.25 -36.18 9.09
CA THR A 179 -21.03 -35.78 7.91
C THR A 179 -20.26 -34.77 7.07
N LEU A 180 -19.64 -33.76 7.69
CA LEU A 180 -18.78 -32.78 7.01
C LEU A 180 -17.55 -33.39 6.34
N ARG A 181 -16.89 -34.35 7.00
CA ARG A 181 -15.76 -35.08 6.40
C ARG A 181 -16.18 -35.95 5.22
N LEU A 182 -17.35 -36.58 5.31
CA LEU A 182 -17.92 -37.37 4.22
C LEU A 182 -18.24 -36.46 3.02
N THR A 183 -18.93 -35.34 3.23
CA THR A 183 -19.27 -34.38 2.17
C THR A 183 -18.02 -33.80 1.52
N LEU A 184 -16.98 -33.45 2.29
CA LEU A 184 -15.71 -32.98 1.74
C LEU A 184 -15.05 -34.03 0.82
N LYS A 185 -15.04 -35.30 1.24
CA LYS A 185 -14.47 -36.38 0.42
C LYS A 185 -15.29 -36.66 -0.84
N LEU A 186 -16.61 -36.46 -0.80
CA LEU A 186 -17.50 -36.63 -1.96
C LEU A 186 -17.39 -35.46 -2.95
N ALA A 187 -17.10 -34.25 -2.44
CA ALA A 187 -16.79 -33.07 -3.24
C ALA A 187 -15.50 -33.23 -4.06
N SER A 188 -14.58 -34.11 -3.63
CA SER A 188 -13.37 -34.40 -4.41
C SER A 188 -13.70 -34.98 -5.80
N PRO A 189 -13.06 -34.46 -6.88
CA PRO A 189 -13.35 -34.89 -8.25
C PRO A 189 -12.99 -36.37 -8.50
N PHE A 190 -12.01 -36.91 -7.77
CA PHE A 190 -11.48 -38.26 -7.99
C PHE A 190 -12.37 -39.40 -7.47
N ARG A 191 -13.35 -39.10 -6.61
CA ARG A 191 -14.23 -40.13 -6.02
C ARG A 191 -15.49 -40.30 -6.85
N GLN A 192 -15.64 -41.43 -7.54
CA GLN A 192 -16.88 -41.77 -8.24
C GLN A 192 -17.86 -42.44 -7.28
N SER A 193 -18.83 -41.69 -6.76
CA SER A 193 -19.92 -42.20 -5.90
C SER A 193 -21.25 -41.61 -6.36
N ARG A 194 -22.33 -42.40 -6.28
CA ARG A 194 -23.71 -42.03 -6.66
C ARG A 194 -24.61 -41.75 -5.45
N LEU A 195 -24.02 -41.31 -4.35
CA LEU A 195 -24.78 -41.01 -3.13
C LEU A 195 -25.62 -39.74 -3.32
N PRO A 196 -26.86 -39.71 -2.79
CA PRO A 196 -27.72 -38.52 -2.83
C PRO A 196 -27.16 -37.42 -1.91
N GLY A 197 -26.61 -36.38 -2.51
CA GLY A 197 -26.05 -35.22 -1.83
C GLY A 197 -27.11 -34.29 -1.25
N ASP A 198 -28.32 -34.27 -1.80
CA ASP A 198 -29.45 -33.52 -1.25
C ASP A 198 -29.80 -34.00 0.17
N LEU A 199 -29.75 -35.31 0.42
CA LEU A 199 -29.94 -35.90 1.75
C LEU A 199 -28.81 -35.53 2.72
N LEU A 200 -27.57 -35.45 2.24
CA LEU A 200 -26.43 -34.98 3.05
C LEU A 200 -26.61 -33.53 3.46
N LEU A 201 -26.98 -32.66 2.52
CA LEU A 201 -27.26 -31.25 2.77
C LEU A 201 -28.42 -31.07 3.75
N ARG A 202 -29.52 -31.81 3.58
CA ARG A 202 -30.64 -31.83 4.54
C ARG A 202 -30.22 -32.31 5.92
N SER A 203 -29.35 -33.32 6.01
CA SER A 203 -28.84 -33.82 7.28
C SER A 203 -28.00 -32.76 8.02
N LEU A 204 -27.24 -31.94 7.27
CA LEU A 204 -26.48 -30.82 7.85
C LEU A 204 -27.41 -29.73 8.38
N CYS A 205 -28.44 -29.32 7.62
CA CYS A 205 -29.46 -28.38 8.11
C CYS A 205 -30.14 -28.88 9.39
N PHE A 206 -30.56 -30.15 9.39
CA PHE A 206 -31.17 -30.77 10.56
C PHE A 206 -30.25 -30.75 11.80
N LEU A 207 -28.95 -30.99 11.64
CA LEU A 207 -27.99 -30.91 12.74
C LEU A 207 -27.73 -29.47 13.23
N ILE A 208 -27.85 -28.48 12.34
CA ILE A 208 -27.78 -27.06 12.70
C ILE A 208 -28.97 -26.67 13.56
N ASP A 209 -30.18 -27.09 13.18
CA ASP A 209 -31.39 -26.80 13.96
C ASP A 209 -31.35 -27.48 15.34
N LEU A 210 -30.80 -28.69 15.42
CA LEU A 210 -30.76 -29.48 16.66
C LEU A 210 -29.65 -29.04 17.62
N VAL A 211 -28.44 -28.71 17.13
CA VAL A 211 -27.28 -28.35 17.96
C VAL A 211 -26.52 -27.13 17.41
N PRO A 212 -27.18 -25.95 17.35
CA PRO A 212 -26.63 -24.78 16.66
C PRO A 212 -25.32 -24.28 17.26
N ARG A 213 -25.16 -24.35 18.60
CA ARG A 213 -23.92 -23.95 19.30
C ARG A 213 -22.71 -24.81 18.90
N GLN A 214 -22.87 -26.14 18.84
CA GLN A 214 -21.75 -27.01 18.47
C GLN A 214 -21.42 -26.90 16.98
N MET A 215 -22.44 -26.71 16.13
CA MET A 215 -22.24 -26.45 14.70
C MET A 215 -21.48 -25.15 14.45
N ALA A 216 -21.78 -24.07 15.19
CA ALA A 216 -21.06 -22.80 15.10
C ALA A 216 -19.57 -22.92 15.50
N ARG A 217 -19.21 -23.86 16.39
CA ARG A 217 -17.80 -24.17 16.71
C ARG A 217 -17.10 -24.94 15.61
N LEU A 218 -17.84 -25.67 14.77
CA LEU A 218 -17.34 -26.36 13.59
C LEU A 218 -17.41 -25.50 12.32
N ALA A 219 -17.63 -24.18 12.44
CA ALA A 219 -17.81 -23.28 11.30
C ALA A 219 -16.65 -23.29 10.30
N GLU A 220 -15.40 -23.46 10.75
CA GLU A 220 -14.25 -23.62 9.86
C GLU A 220 -14.43 -24.83 8.92
N GLU A 221 -14.60 -26.02 9.50
CA GLU A 221 -14.81 -27.26 8.74
C GLU A 221 -16.08 -27.14 7.86
N TYR A 222 -17.14 -26.51 8.37
CA TYR A 222 -18.38 -26.27 7.65
C TYR A 222 -18.18 -25.45 6.37
N TYR A 223 -17.58 -24.26 6.46
CA TYR A 223 -17.41 -23.39 5.30
C TYR A 223 -16.32 -23.87 4.35
N THR A 224 -15.35 -24.67 4.79
CA THR A 224 -14.44 -25.36 3.84
C THR A 224 -15.18 -26.38 2.96
N VAL A 225 -16.14 -27.12 3.54
CA VAL A 225 -17.00 -28.04 2.78
C VAL A 225 -17.87 -27.28 1.81
N MET A 226 -18.55 -26.23 2.29
CA MET A 226 -19.44 -25.42 1.46
C MET A 226 -18.67 -24.76 0.32
N ALA A 227 -17.48 -24.22 0.57
CA ALA A 227 -16.63 -23.64 -0.46
C ALA A 227 -16.26 -24.67 -1.54
N ALA A 228 -15.85 -25.87 -1.14
CA ALA A 228 -15.52 -26.95 -2.07
C ALA A 228 -16.73 -27.37 -2.93
N LEU A 229 -17.93 -27.42 -2.34
CA LEU A 229 -19.17 -27.69 -3.10
C LEU A 229 -19.52 -26.56 -4.07
N THR A 230 -19.28 -25.29 -3.69
CA THR A 230 -19.61 -24.11 -4.48
C THR A 230 -18.68 -23.90 -5.68
N ILE A 231 -17.39 -24.23 -5.57
CA ILE A 231 -16.44 -24.07 -6.69
C ILE A 231 -16.79 -25.02 -7.85
N ASP A 232 -17.17 -26.26 -7.54
CA ASP A 232 -17.43 -27.32 -8.52
C ASP A 232 -18.94 -27.63 -8.74
N VAL A 233 -19.85 -26.68 -8.45
CA VAL A 233 -21.31 -26.89 -8.42
C VAL A 233 -21.85 -27.56 -9.68
N HIS A 234 -21.42 -27.15 -10.87
CA HIS A 234 -21.97 -27.69 -12.11
C HIS A 234 -21.66 -29.18 -12.33
N THR A 235 -20.52 -29.66 -11.82
CA THR A 235 -20.15 -31.08 -11.91
C THR A 235 -20.74 -31.87 -10.75
N LEU A 236 -20.69 -31.30 -9.54
CA LEU A 236 -21.14 -31.96 -8.32
C LEU A 236 -22.66 -32.03 -8.20
N SER A 237 -23.41 -31.01 -8.64
CA SER A 237 -24.88 -31.03 -8.65
C SER A 237 -25.43 -32.19 -9.47
N LYS A 238 -24.84 -32.48 -10.63
CA LYS A 238 -25.22 -33.63 -11.47
C LYS A 238 -24.80 -34.96 -10.86
N LYS A 239 -23.61 -35.00 -10.24
CA LYS A 239 -23.04 -36.21 -9.62
C LYS A 239 -23.79 -36.63 -8.34
N LEU A 240 -24.12 -35.66 -7.52
CA LEU A 240 -24.71 -35.84 -6.18
C LEU A 240 -26.20 -35.47 -6.15
N ALA A 241 -26.82 -35.11 -7.28
CA ALA A 241 -28.25 -34.82 -7.41
C ALA A 241 -28.80 -33.75 -6.43
N PHE A 242 -28.05 -32.69 -6.14
CA PHE A 242 -28.53 -31.54 -5.36
C PHE A 242 -28.77 -30.31 -6.25
N SER A 243 -29.68 -29.43 -5.81
CA SER A 243 -29.96 -28.15 -6.49
C SER A 243 -29.11 -27.00 -5.94
N THR A 244 -28.87 -25.97 -6.76
CA THR A 244 -28.20 -24.72 -6.35
C THR A 244 -28.90 -24.07 -5.16
N ASP A 245 -30.24 -24.06 -5.16
CA ASP A 245 -31.05 -23.45 -4.10
C ASP A 245 -30.90 -24.18 -2.77
N GLN A 246 -30.78 -25.52 -2.80
CA GLN A 246 -30.48 -26.31 -1.61
C GLN A 246 -29.08 -25.99 -1.08
N LEU A 247 -28.08 -25.87 -1.97
CA LEU A 247 -26.74 -25.45 -1.54
C LEU A 247 -26.78 -24.07 -0.89
N VAL A 248 -27.42 -23.07 -1.52
CA VAL A 248 -27.58 -21.72 -0.94
C VAL A 248 -28.28 -21.78 0.41
N ALA A 249 -29.40 -22.51 0.53
CA ALA A 249 -30.11 -22.66 1.78
C ALA A 249 -29.22 -23.28 2.87
N THR A 250 -28.42 -24.30 2.54
CA THR A 250 -27.49 -24.91 3.50
C THR A 250 -26.36 -23.97 3.89
N THR A 251 -25.77 -23.23 2.96
CA THR A 251 -24.71 -22.27 3.27
C THR A 251 -25.18 -21.20 4.26
N LEU A 252 -26.44 -20.77 4.16
CA LEU A 252 -27.05 -19.79 5.04
C LEU A 252 -27.58 -20.39 6.35
N ALA A 253 -27.87 -21.69 6.42
CA ALA A 253 -28.49 -22.33 7.58
C ALA A 253 -27.70 -22.09 8.87
N LEU A 254 -26.36 -22.12 8.81
CA LEU A 254 -25.52 -21.91 10.01
C LEU A 254 -25.56 -20.46 10.53
N LEU A 255 -25.93 -19.49 9.69
CA LEU A 255 -25.99 -18.07 10.04
C LEU A 255 -27.35 -17.63 10.61
N GLN A 256 -28.40 -18.45 10.46
CA GLN A 256 -29.76 -18.14 10.91
C GLN A 256 -29.95 -18.24 12.44
N PRO A 257 -29.49 -19.29 13.15
CA PRO A 257 -29.73 -19.41 14.58
C PRO A 257 -28.83 -18.46 15.38
N ILE A 258 -29.44 -17.57 16.18
CA ILE A 258 -28.71 -16.64 17.04
C ILE A 258 -28.17 -17.38 18.27
N THR A 259 -26.87 -17.65 18.26
CA THR A 259 -26.13 -18.27 19.37
C THR A 259 -24.94 -17.40 19.81
N ALA A 260 -24.36 -17.69 20.98
CA ALA A 260 -23.17 -16.99 21.48
C ALA A 260 -21.96 -17.08 20.53
N ASP A 261 -21.88 -18.17 19.76
CA ASP A 261 -20.77 -18.45 18.83
C ASP A 261 -21.11 -17.99 17.37
N THR A 262 -22.18 -17.23 17.15
CA THR A 262 -22.57 -16.73 15.81
C THR A 262 -21.51 -15.86 15.17
N SER A 263 -20.80 -15.04 15.94
CA SER A 263 -19.70 -14.22 15.43
C SER A 263 -18.62 -15.08 14.77
N ASN A 264 -18.33 -16.26 15.33
CA ASN A 264 -17.37 -17.22 14.77
C ASN A 264 -17.89 -17.82 13.46
N ALA A 265 -19.20 -18.07 13.34
CA ALA A 265 -19.81 -18.53 12.10
C ALA A 265 -19.69 -17.48 10.97
N TYR A 266 -19.97 -16.20 11.27
CA TYR A 266 -19.80 -15.10 10.31
C TYR A 266 -18.33 -14.87 9.93
N GLU A 267 -17.40 -15.04 10.88
CA GLU A 267 -15.96 -14.93 10.63
C GLU A 267 -15.45 -15.98 9.65
N TRP A 268 -15.80 -17.25 9.84
CA TRP A 268 -15.39 -18.32 8.92
C TRP A 268 -16.12 -18.29 7.59
N PHE A 269 -17.38 -17.81 7.58
CA PHE A 269 -18.10 -17.52 6.35
C PHE A 269 -17.34 -16.48 5.51
N ALA A 270 -16.90 -15.39 6.12
CA ALA A 270 -16.08 -14.39 5.44
C ALA A 270 -14.74 -14.97 4.93
N ARG A 271 -14.00 -15.66 5.80
CA ARG A 271 -12.63 -16.12 5.50
C ARG A 271 -12.55 -17.21 4.43
N LYS A 272 -13.54 -18.11 4.37
CA LYS A 272 -13.50 -19.29 3.50
C LYS A 272 -14.51 -19.27 2.36
N TYR A 273 -15.65 -18.60 2.54
CA TYR A 273 -16.73 -18.61 1.54
C TYR A 273 -16.76 -17.32 0.71
N LEU A 274 -16.66 -16.16 1.35
CA LEU A 274 -16.64 -14.86 0.63
C LEU A 274 -15.30 -14.54 -0.05
N THR A 275 -14.32 -15.43 0.06
CA THR A 275 -13.05 -15.35 -0.68
C THR A 275 -13.10 -16.05 -2.04
N ILE A 276 -14.20 -16.74 -2.35
CA ILE A 276 -14.37 -17.47 -3.61
C ILE A 276 -14.59 -16.48 -4.77
N PRO A 277 -13.81 -16.59 -5.85
CA PRO A 277 -13.99 -15.74 -7.02
C PRO A 277 -15.34 -16.01 -7.69
N ASN A 278 -16.04 -14.95 -8.09
CA ASN A 278 -17.24 -14.99 -8.91
C ASN A 278 -18.35 -15.96 -8.43
N LEU A 279 -18.75 -15.85 -7.16
CA LEU A 279 -19.88 -16.58 -6.56
C LEU A 279 -21.17 -16.45 -7.38
N GLY A 280 -21.38 -15.30 -8.03
CA GLY A 280 -22.54 -15.07 -8.90
C GLY A 280 -22.62 -16.05 -10.06
N SER A 281 -21.48 -16.37 -10.70
CA SER A 281 -21.44 -17.37 -11.78
C SER A 281 -21.74 -18.79 -11.30
N HIS A 282 -21.31 -19.14 -10.07
CA HIS A 282 -21.51 -20.47 -9.49
C HIS A 282 -22.94 -20.70 -9.00
N LEU A 283 -23.57 -19.66 -8.44
CA LEU A 283 -24.87 -19.76 -7.75
C LEU A 283 -26.04 -19.16 -8.55
N GLY A 284 -25.75 -18.41 -9.62
CA GLY A 284 -26.74 -17.76 -10.48
C GLY A 284 -27.26 -16.42 -9.94
N GLN A 285 -27.66 -16.34 -8.66
CA GLN A 285 -28.20 -15.12 -8.05
C GLN A 285 -27.60 -14.85 -6.67
N LEU A 286 -26.91 -13.71 -6.53
CA LEU A 286 -26.34 -13.26 -5.25
C LEU A 286 -27.39 -12.65 -4.30
N ASP A 287 -28.54 -12.23 -4.82
CA ASP A 287 -29.61 -11.56 -4.05
C ASP A 287 -30.24 -12.46 -2.98
N MET A 288 -30.29 -13.76 -3.24
CA MET A 288 -30.78 -14.76 -2.27
C MET A 288 -29.89 -14.86 -1.04
N ILE A 289 -28.59 -14.65 -1.21
CA ILE A 289 -27.62 -14.60 -0.12
C ILE A 289 -27.68 -13.25 0.57
N ALA A 290 -27.69 -12.16 -0.19
CA ALA A 290 -27.71 -10.80 0.34
C ALA A 290 -28.94 -10.49 1.20
N SER A 291 -30.13 -10.96 0.80
CA SER A 291 -31.40 -10.74 1.52
C SER A 291 -31.48 -11.43 2.89
N LYS A 292 -30.69 -12.50 3.11
CA LYS A 292 -30.75 -13.33 4.33
C LYS A 292 -29.56 -13.11 5.27
N ILE A 293 -28.54 -12.37 4.85
CA ILE A 293 -27.35 -12.07 5.65
C ILE A 293 -27.58 -10.84 6.51
N ASN A 294 -27.18 -10.93 7.78
CA ASN A 294 -27.05 -9.75 8.64
C ASN A 294 -25.66 -9.11 8.46
N TYR A 295 -25.58 -8.07 7.63
CA TYR A 295 -24.30 -7.42 7.33
C TYR A 295 -23.66 -6.75 8.56
N ARG A 296 -24.44 -6.36 9.59
CA ARG A 296 -23.90 -5.73 10.81
C ARG A 296 -23.12 -6.75 11.66
N LEU A 297 -23.65 -7.97 11.80
CA LEU A 297 -22.93 -9.06 12.46
C LEU A 297 -21.68 -9.45 11.68
N LEU A 298 -21.77 -9.45 10.34
CA LEU A 298 -20.61 -9.66 9.47
C LEU A 298 -19.53 -8.58 9.70
N ALA A 299 -19.90 -7.29 9.74
CA ALA A 299 -18.98 -6.19 10.02
C ALA A 299 -18.29 -6.36 11.38
N LYS A 300 -19.05 -6.65 12.44
CA LYS A 300 -18.50 -6.91 13.78
C LYS A 300 -17.54 -8.09 13.82
N SER A 301 -17.83 -9.16 13.09
CA SER A 301 -16.95 -10.34 13.01
C SER A 301 -15.66 -10.10 12.20
N LEU A 302 -15.67 -9.14 11.27
CA LEU A 302 -14.53 -8.79 10.44
C LEU A 302 -13.55 -7.83 11.11
N ASP A 303 -13.99 -7.07 12.13
CA ASP A 303 -13.11 -6.17 12.89
C ASP A 303 -11.96 -6.93 13.57
N SER A 304 -12.22 -8.14 14.08
CA SER A 304 -11.17 -9.01 14.66
C SER A 304 -10.19 -9.56 13.61
N TYR A 305 -10.64 -9.78 12.37
CA TYR A 305 -9.83 -10.28 11.27
C TYR A 305 -8.82 -9.25 10.77
N ALA A 306 -9.24 -7.99 10.67
CA ALA A 306 -8.40 -6.88 10.20
C ALA A 306 -7.15 -6.66 11.07
N GLN A 307 -7.28 -6.81 12.39
CA GLN A 307 -6.20 -6.54 13.36
C GLN A 307 -5.07 -7.58 13.35
N GLY A 308 -5.33 -8.82 12.92
CA GLY A 308 -4.35 -9.92 12.94
C GLY A 308 -3.39 -9.99 11.75
N THR A 309 -3.52 -9.07 10.78
CA THR A 309 -2.79 -9.14 9.50
C THR A 309 -1.94 -7.90 9.19
N THR A 310 -1.89 -6.94 10.10
CA THR A 310 -0.97 -5.81 10.04
C THR A 310 0.49 -6.32 10.08
N GLY A 311 1.24 -6.09 9.00
CA GLY A 311 2.68 -6.40 8.92
C GLY A 311 3.08 -7.75 8.31
N LYS A 312 2.15 -8.58 7.80
CA LYS A 312 2.49 -9.79 7.02
C LYS A 312 2.52 -9.46 5.52
N GLN A 313 3.59 -9.85 4.83
CA GLN A 313 3.62 -9.81 3.36
C GLN A 313 2.57 -10.80 2.83
N LEU A 314 1.59 -10.30 2.10
CA LEU A 314 0.51 -11.08 1.51
C LEU A 314 0.95 -11.60 0.15
N SER A 315 0.60 -12.85 -0.16
CA SER A 315 0.76 -13.37 -1.53
C SER A 315 -0.25 -12.71 -2.47
N ASN A 316 -0.01 -12.76 -3.79
CA ASN A 316 -0.96 -12.24 -4.78
C ASN A 316 -2.32 -12.96 -4.70
N GLU A 317 -2.34 -14.26 -4.39
CA GLU A 317 -3.57 -15.03 -4.17
C GLU A 317 -4.33 -14.54 -2.93
N ASP A 318 -3.62 -14.23 -1.85
CA ASP A 318 -4.22 -13.65 -0.64
C ASP A 318 -4.82 -12.26 -0.91
N LEU A 319 -4.15 -11.44 -1.73
CA LEU A 319 -4.66 -10.12 -2.14
C LEU A 319 -5.94 -10.26 -2.98
N GLU A 320 -5.96 -11.18 -3.94
CA GLU A 320 -7.13 -11.43 -4.78
C GLU A 320 -8.32 -11.96 -3.96
N SER A 321 -8.08 -12.89 -3.03
CA SER A 321 -9.13 -13.39 -2.13
C SER A 321 -9.74 -12.28 -1.27
N ARG A 322 -8.91 -11.32 -0.80
CA ARG A 322 -9.36 -10.15 -0.04
C ARG A 322 -10.15 -9.17 -0.89
N LEU A 323 -9.80 -9.00 -2.17
CA LEU A 323 -10.59 -8.18 -3.09
C LEU A 323 -12.00 -8.71 -3.27
N TRP A 324 -12.13 -10.03 -3.45
CA TRP A 324 -13.44 -10.65 -3.53
C TRP A 324 -14.24 -10.46 -2.25
N LEU A 325 -13.61 -10.68 -1.09
CA LEU A 325 -14.23 -10.41 0.21
C LEU A 325 -14.72 -8.97 0.33
N LEU A 326 -13.87 -8.00 -0.04
CA LEU A 326 -14.21 -6.57 -0.02
C LEU A 326 -15.40 -6.27 -0.94
N ALA A 327 -15.39 -6.79 -2.18
CA ALA A 327 -16.45 -6.57 -3.14
C ALA A 327 -17.80 -7.14 -2.66
N TYR A 328 -17.83 -8.37 -2.12
CA TYR A 328 -19.07 -8.93 -1.57
C TYR A 328 -19.55 -8.19 -0.33
N PHE A 329 -18.64 -7.71 0.53
CA PHE A 329 -19.02 -6.95 1.71
C PHE A 329 -19.70 -5.62 1.34
N ILE A 330 -19.16 -4.92 0.33
CA ILE A 330 -19.79 -3.70 -0.23
C ILE A 330 -21.16 -4.03 -0.83
N TYR A 331 -21.23 -5.12 -1.61
CA TYR A 331 -22.47 -5.58 -2.23
C TYR A 331 -23.58 -5.87 -1.20
N PHE A 332 -23.27 -6.61 -0.12
CA PHE A 332 -24.26 -6.95 0.90
C PHE A 332 -24.82 -5.72 1.62
N ARG A 333 -23.98 -4.72 1.88
CA ARG A 333 -24.50 -3.44 2.41
C ARG A 333 -25.42 -2.77 1.39
N ARG A 334 -24.99 -2.63 0.14
CA ARG A 334 -25.78 -1.95 -0.91
C ARG A 334 -27.13 -2.64 -1.11
N SER A 335 -27.15 -3.97 -1.13
CA SER A 335 -28.39 -4.76 -1.25
C SER A 335 -29.30 -4.61 -0.04
N ALA A 336 -28.76 -4.51 1.18
CA ALA A 336 -29.56 -4.25 2.39
C ALA A 336 -30.17 -2.84 2.40
N VAL A 337 -29.44 -1.84 1.91
CA VAL A 337 -29.87 -0.42 1.89
C VAL A 337 -30.80 -0.12 0.71
N SER A 338 -30.69 -0.82 -0.42
CA SER A 338 -31.53 -0.59 -1.62
C SER A 338 -33.04 -0.85 -1.37
N GLY A 339 -33.39 -1.55 -0.28
CA GLY A 339 -34.78 -1.73 0.16
C GLY A 339 -35.35 -0.58 0.99
N SER A 340 -34.52 0.35 1.47
CA SER A 340 -34.92 1.54 2.23
C SER A 340 -34.76 2.79 1.36
N SER A 341 -35.83 3.55 1.16
CA SER A 341 -35.87 4.77 0.31
C SER A 341 -35.08 5.97 0.86
N VAL A 342 -34.15 5.74 1.79
CA VAL A 342 -33.31 6.77 2.42
C VAL A 342 -31.87 6.35 2.18
N GLU A 343 -31.11 7.17 1.46
CA GLU A 343 -29.66 7.04 1.36
C GLU A 343 -29.04 7.29 2.74
N GLU A 344 -29.07 6.27 3.60
CA GLU A 344 -28.54 6.36 4.94
C GLU A 344 -27.01 6.44 4.89
N ALA A 345 -26.47 7.44 5.60
CA ALA A 345 -25.03 7.56 5.83
C ALA A 345 -24.43 6.23 6.32
N PRO A 346 -23.20 5.88 5.88
CA PRO A 346 -22.55 4.64 6.29
C PRO A 346 -22.41 4.54 7.81
N GLU A 347 -22.63 3.34 8.35
CA GLU A 347 -22.40 3.05 9.76
C GLU A 347 -20.89 3.01 10.07
N PRO A 348 -20.45 3.43 11.27
CA PRO A 348 -19.02 3.52 11.61
C PRO A 348 -18.32 2.15 11.53
N GLU A 349 -18.98 1.07 11.96
CA GLU A 349 -18.45 -0.30 11.87
C GLU A 349 -18.18 -0.72 10.42
N TYR A 350 -19.07 -0.37 9.49
CA TYR A 350 -18.86 -0.62 8.07
C TYR A 350 -17.64 0.14 7.54
N VAL A 351 -17.51 1.43 7.89
CA VAL A 351 -16.38 2.25 7.45
C VAL A 351 -15.05 1.71 7.97
N LYS A 352 -15.01 1.25 9.22
CA LYS A 352 -13.82 0.63 9.83
C LYS A 352 -13.38 -0.65 9.11
N VAL A 353 -14.32 -1.53 8.77
CA VAL A 353 -14.00 -2.77 8.04
C VAL A 353 -13.57 -2.48 6.61
N VAL A 354 -14.28 -1.58 5.91
CA VAL A 354 -13.87 -1.21 4.54
C VAL A 354 -12.52 -0.52 4.53
N SER A 355 -12.23 0.41 5.45
CA SER A 355 -10.95 1.10 5.47
C SER A 355 -9.78 0.14 5.70
N THR A 356 -9.93 -0.81 6.62
CA THR A 356 -8.89 -1.81 6.90
C THR A 356 -8.67 -2.77 5.73
N LEU A 357 -9.73 -3.31 5.13
CA LEU A 357 -9.63 -4.20 3.96
C LEU A 357 -9.10 -3.45 2.74
N LEU A 358 -9.63 -2.26 2.43
CA LEU A 358 -9.23 -1.44 1.30
C LEU A 358 -7.77 -1.02 1.42
N ASN A 359 -7.33 -0.62 2.61
CA ASN A 359 -5.93 -0.26 2.85
C ASN A 359 -4.98 -1.42 2.57
N SER A 360 -5.37 -2.65 2.93
CA SER A 360 -4.57 -3.84 2.68
C SER A 360 -4.39 -4.18 1.19
N VAL A 361 -5.27 -3.65 0.32
CA VAL A 361 -5.22 -3.90 -1.13
C VAL A 361 -5.06 -2.61 -1.95
N ALA A 362 -4.90 -1.45 -1.32
CA ALA A 362 -4.92 -0.15 -1.99
C ALA A 362 -3.86 -0.01 -3.09
N SER A 363 -2.63 -0.49 -2.85
CA SER A 363 -1.54 -0.44 -3.84
C SER A 363 -1.75 -1.38 -5.01
N PHE A 364 -2.44 -2.51 -4.80
CA PHE A 364 -2.76 -3.47 -5.84
C PHE A 364 -3.97 -3.01 -6.66
N LEU A 365 -4.94 -2.34 -6.04
CA LEU A 365 -6.11 -1.76 -6.69
C LEU A 365 -5.77 -0.57 -7.57
N SER A 366 -5.00 0.40 -7.06
CA SER A 366 -4.65 1.59 -7.83
C SER A 366 -3.94 1.25 -9.15
N ARG A 367 -3.13 0.18 -9.17
CA ARG A 367 -2.45 -0.32 -10.37
C ARG A 367 -3.40 -0.88 -11.43
N ARG A 368 -4.51 -1.51 -11.03
CA ARG A 368 -5.43 -2.20 -11.96
C ARG A 368 -6.65 -1.36 -12.35
N LEU A 369 -7.02 -0.38 -11.54
CA LEU A 369 -8.21 0.46 -11.76
C LEU A 369 -7.93 1.61 -12.74
N GLU A 370 -6.70 2.13 -12.75
CA GLU A 370 -6.28 3.21 -13.66
C GLU A 370 -4.86 2.93 -14.20
N PRO A 371 -4.70 2.17 -15.31
CA PRO A 371 -3.38 1.98 -15.92
C PRO A 371 -2.83 3.33 -16.40
N GLU A 372 -1.60 3.65 -15.99
CA GLU A 372 -0.86 4.81 -16.50
C GLU A 372 -0.62 4.70 -18.01
N ASP A 373 -0.43 5.85 -18.67
CA ASP A 373 -0.42 6.01 -20.13
C ASP A 373 0.32 4.88 -20.87
N PRO A 374 -0.26 4.37 -21.97
CA PRO A 374 0.26 3.22 -22.71
C PRO A 374 1.60 3.47 -23.41
N LEU A 375 2.11 4.70 -23.38
CA LEU A 375 3.35 5.08 -24.08
C LEU A 375 4.62 4.48 -23.43
N ASP A 376 4.55 3.98 -22.19
CA ASP A 376 5.72 3.47 -21.44
C ASP A 376 5.66 1.98 -21.03
N ASN A 377 4.61 1.21 -21.36
CA ASN A 377 4.37 -0.11 -20.74
C ASN A 377 4.35 -1.29 -21.73
N ASP A 378 5.51 -1.95 -21.91
CA ASP A 378 5.65 -3.30 -22.46
C ASP A 378 6.03 -4.32 -21.34
N GLU A 379 5.33 -4.32 -20.20
CA GLU A 379 5.33 -5.44 -19.24
C GLU A 379 3.94 -6.05 -19.16
N LEU A 380 3.88 -7.36 -18.90
CA LEU A 380 2.67 -8.19 -18.85
C LEU A 380 1.52 -7.44 -18.16
N GLN A 381 0.57 -6.96 -18.95
CA GLN A 381 -0.65 -6.33 -18.48
C GLN A 381 -1.27 -7.23 -17.41
N GLN A 382 -1.22 -6.80 -16.14
CA GLN A 382 -2.01 -7.47 -15.12
C GLN A 382 -3.47 -7.45 -15.61
N PRO A 383 -4.21 -8.56 -15.50
CA PRO A 383 -5.55 -8.63 -16.05
C PRO A 383 -6.38 -7.47 -15.48
N PRO A 384 -7.26 -6.84 -16.27
CA PRO A 384 -8.17 -5.82 -15.75
C PRO A 384 -8.99 -6.39 -14.58
N LEU A 385 -9.47 -5.51 -13.69
CA LEU A 385 -10.34 -5.95 -12.60
C LEU A 385 -11.59 -6.63 -13.16
N HIS A 386 -12.11 -7.61 -12.42
CA HIS A 386 -13.37 -8.21 -12.80
C HIS A 386 -14.50 -7.15 -12.74
N PRO A 387 -15.42 -7.06 -13.72
CA PRO A 387 -16.41 -5.99 -13.78
C PRO A 387 -17.23 -5.81 -12.50
N PHE A 388 -17.59 -6.92 -11.84
CA PHE A 388 -18.26 -6.88 -10.53
C PHE A 388 -17.44 -6.17 -9.44
N ILE A 389 -16.13 -6.45 -9.35
CA ILE A 389 -15.26 -5.83 -8.35
C ILE A 389 -15.12 -4.33 -8.64
N GLU A 390 -14.93 -3.98 -9.91
CA GLU A 390 -14.83 -2.59 -10.35
C GLU A 390 -16.12 -1.80 -10.04
N GLU A 391 -17.30 -2.38 -10.31
CA GLU A 391 -18.58 -1.75 -9.96
C GLU A 391 -18.72 -1.55 -8.45
N GLN A 392 -18.37 -2.55 -7.62
CA GLN A 392 -18.51 -2.41 -6.17
C GLN A 392 -17.51 -1.40 -5.60
N ILE A 393 -16.26 -1.38 -6.04
CA ILE A 393 -15.25 -0.43 -5.54
C ILE A 393 -15.58 1.00 -6.02
N SER A 394 -15.97 1.18 -7.28
CA SER A 394 -16.39 2.50 -7.79
C SER A 394 -17.63 3.04 -7.06
N SER A 395 -18.53 2.17 -6.59
CA SER A 395 -19.69 2.56 -5.78
C SER A 395 -19.34 3.15 -4.40
N LEU A 396 -18.11 2.98 -3.91
CA LEU A 396 -17.66 3.65 -2.68
C LEU A 396 -17.54 5.16 -2.84
N VAL A 397 -17.37 5.64 -4.08
CA VAL A 397 -17.16 7.05 -4.41
C VAL A 397 -18.49 7.69 -4.84
N ASN A 398 -19.40 7.79 -3.87
CA ASN A 398 -20.72 8.42 -4.01
C ASN A 398 -20.84 9.68 -3.15
N GLN A 399 -21.36 10.77 -3.74
CA GLN A 399 -21.50 12.07 -3.08
C GLN A 399 -22.22 11.96 -1.73
N SER A 400 -23.44 11.41 -1.70
CA SER A 400 -24.26 11.32 -0.48
C SER A 400 -23.61 10.49 0.63
N SER A 401 -22.92 9.41 0.25
CA SER A 401 -22.20 8.56 1.20
C SER A 401 -21.03 9.28 1.85
N ILE A 402 -20.26 10.05 1.08
CA ILE A 402 -19.06 10.76 1.54
C ILE A 402 -19.44 12.01 2.34
N THR A 403 -20.41 12.80 1.87
CA THR A 403 -20.93 13.95 2.62
C THR A 403 -21.58 13.53 3.94
N GLY A 404 -22.22 12.35 3.95
CA GLY A 404 -22.90 11.77 5.11
C GLY A 404 -21.97 11.11 6.14
N LEU A 405 -20.69 10.87 5.82
CA LEU A 405 -19.74 10.18 6.72
C LEU A 405 -19.69 10.81 8.12
N LEU A 406 -19.74 12.15 8.17
CA LEU A 406 -19.62 12.91 9.41
C LEU A 406 -20.96 13.13 10.13
N TYR A 407 -22.10 12.83 9.49
CA TYR A 407 -23.42 13.07 10.07
C TYR A 407 -23.71 12.16 11.29
N LYS A 408 -23.24 10.91 11.24
CA LYS A 408 -23.45 9.91 12.31
C LYS A 408 -22.39 9.95 13.41
N VAL A 409 -21.33 10.74 13.24
CA VAL A 409 -20.28 10.90 14.27
C VAL A 409 -20.83 11.78 15.37
N ARG A 410 -21.06 11.20 16.55
CA ARG A 410 -21.39 11.98 17.73
C ARG A 410 -20.14 12.78 18.11
N PRO A 411 -20.16 14.12 18.12
CA PRO A 411 -19.16 14.84 18.88
C PRO A 411 -19.37 14.42 20.33
N SER A 412 -18.48 13.59 20.88
CA SER A 412 -18.49 13.33 22.32
C SER A 412 -18.57 14.68 23.03
N GLU A 413 -19.54 14.81 23.92
CA GLU A 413 -19.68 15.95 24.78
C GLU A 413 -18.30 16.28 25.36
N ALA A 414 -17.76 17.44 25.00
CA ALA A 414 -16.77 18.09 25.83
C ALA A 414 -17.47 18.39 27.17
N GLN A 415 -17.52 17.38 28.04
CA GLN A 415 -17.93 17.55 29.42
C GLN A 415 -17.03 18.62 30.04
N LYS A 416 -17.68 19.51 30.78
CA LYS A 416 -17.21 20.79 31.31
C LYS A 416 -16.09 20.69 32.36
N ASP A 417 -15.34 19.60 32.46
CA ASP A 417 -14.34 19.44 33.51
C ASP A 417 -12.92 19.45 32.92
N ILE A 418 -12.24 20.56 33.20
CA ILE A 418 -10.91 20.97 32.72
C ILE A 418 -9.76 20.10 33.29
N SER A 419 -10.02 18.90 33.83
CA SER A 419 -9.00 18.14 34.58
C SER A 419 -8.46 16.85 33.95
N GLU A 420 -9.02 16.27 32.88
CA GLU A 420 -8.49 15.01 32.30
C GLU A 420 -8.59 14.93 30.75
N ALA A 421 -8.28 16.04 30.05
CA ALA A 421 -8.51 16.22 28.61
C ALA A 421 -7.53 15.49 27.64
N GLY A 422 -6.98 14.32 28.00
CA GLY A 422 -5.91 13.66 27.23
C GLY A 422 -6.29 12.39 26.44
N PHE A 423 -7.37 11.68 26.76
CA PHE A 423 -7.37 10.23 26.50
C PHE A 423 -8.38 9.64 25.49
N PHE A 424 -9.33 10.39 24.93
CA PHE A 424 -10.32 9.80 24.01
C PHE A 424 -10.58 10.63 22.75
N VAL A 425 -9.63 10.63 21.82
CA VAL A 425 -9.94 10.86 20.40
C VAL A 425 -10.87 9.74 19.96
N SER A 426 -12.10 10.07 19.55
CA SER A 426 -13.12 9.08 19.16
C SER A 426 -12.58 8.11 18.11
N GLU A 427 -12.68 6.81 18.38
CA GLU A 427 -12.28 5.73 17.47
C GLU A 427 -12.95 5.86 16.09
N ASP A 428 -14.15 6.43 16.06
CA ASP A 428 -14.90 6.71 14.83
C ASP A 428 -14.22 7.76 13.95
N ALA A 429 -13.67 8.82 14.54
CA ALA A 429 -12.99 9.86 13.77
C ALA A 429 -11.73 9.32 13.09
N LYS A 430 -11.05 8.38 13.76
CA LYS A 430 -9.85 7.71 13.26
C LYS A 430 -10.17 6.79 12.09
N SER A 431 -11.22 5.97 12.21
CA SER A 431 -11.65 5.06 11.14
C SER A 431 -12.11 5.82 9.90
N LEU A 432 -12.81 6.96 10.08
CA LEU A 432 -13.19 7.87 9.01
C LEU A 432 -11.98 8.52 8.33
N ALA A 433 -10.98 8.96 9.10
CA ALA A 433 -9.79 9.57 8.54
C ALA A 433 -9.00 8.57 7.67
N SER A 434 -8.84 7.35 8.17
CA SER A 434 -8.24 6.24 7.42
C SER A 434 -9.04 5.91 6.16
N TYR A 435 -10.37 5.87 6.24
CA TYR A 435 -11.24 5.64 5.08
C TYR A 435 -11.09 6.74 4.00
N ALA A 436 -11.16 8.01 4.39
CA ALA A 436 -11.05 9.12 3.45
C ALA A 436 -9.69 9.17 2.74
N LEU A 437 -8.59 8.97 3.48
CA LEU A 437 -7.24 8.93 2.90
C LEU A 437 -7.04 7.71 1.98
N THR A 438 -7.59 6.55 2.35
CA THR A 438 -7.51 5.35 1.49
C THR A 438 -8.31 5.52 0.20
N LEU A 439 -9.47 6.19 0.24
CA LEU A 439 -10.21 6.55 -0.98
C LEU A 439 -9.41 7.50 -1.89
N LEU A 440 -8.82 8.56 -1.33
CA LEU A 440 -7.97 9.49 -2.10
C LEU A 440 -6.76 8.78 -2.74
N ARG A 441 -6.23 7.75 -2.08
CA ARG A 441 -5.12 6.94 -2.59
C ARG A 441 -5.53 5.98 -3.71
N VAL A 442 -6.71 5.37 -3.61
CA VAL A 442 -7.22 4.40 -4.60
C VAL A 442 -7.75 5.10 -5.85
N PHE A 443 -8.31 6.32 -5.71
CA PHE A 443 -8.93 7.08 -6.81
C PHE A 443 -8.27 8.46 -7.02
N PRO A 444 -7.02 8.52 -7.51
CA PRO A 444 -6.30 9.79 -7.64
C PRO A 444 -6.95 10.76 -8.63
N ARG A 445 -7.51 10.28 -9.76
CA ARG A 445 -8.19 11.14 -10.77
C ARG A 445 -9.46 11.80 -10.23
N ARG A 446 -10.18 11.12 -9.35
CA ARG A 446 -11.38 11.64 -8.67
C ARG A 446 -11.07 12.29 -7.32
N GLY A 447 -9.79 12.53 -7.02
CA GLY A 447 -9.37 13.07 -5.74
C GLY A 447 -10.01 14.42 -5.41
N ASP A 448 -10.19 15.29 -6.41
CA ASP A 448 -10.79 16.61 -6.20
C ASP A 448 -12.30 16.54 -5.92
N ASP A 449 -13.03 15.61 -6.55
CA ASP A 449 -14.43 15.34 -6.23
C ASP A 449 -14.58 14.85 -4.78
N ILE A 450 -13.73 13.90 -4.37
CA ILE A 450 -13.73 13.36 -3.00
C ILE A 450 -13.41 14.48 -2.00
N ARG A 451 -12.41 15.31 -2.26
CA ARG A 451 -12.08 16.48 -1.41
C ARG A 451 -13.26 17.45 -1.33
N MET A 452 -13.92 17.76 -2.45
CA MET A 452 -15.10 18.61 -2.50
C MET A 452 -16.25 18.03 -1.64
N TRP A 453 -16.53 16.74 -1.76
CA TRP A 453 -17.60 16.10 -1.00
C TRP A 453 -17.30 15.97 0.49
N LEU A 454 -16.05 15.69 0.86
CA LEU A 454 -15.61 15.72 2.26
C LEU A 454 -15.71 17.14 2.84
N TYR A 455 -15.38 18.15 2.04
CA TYR A 455 -15.51 19.56 2.39
C TYR A 455 -16.97 19.98 2.65
N LEU A 456 -17.93 19.50 1.84
CA LEU A 456 -19.37 19.72 2.06
C LEU A 456 -19.94 18.96 3.27
N GLY A 457 -19.19 17.97 3.78
CA GLY A 457 -19.56 17.17 4.94
C GLY A 457 -19.58 17.97 6.24
N SER A 458 -20.49 17.60 7.15
CA SER A 458 -20.66 18.30 8.44
C SER A 458 -21.12 17.37 9.56
N THR A 459 -20.69 17.65 10.79
CA THR A 459 -21.24 17.02 12.00
C THR A 459 -22.38 17.89 12.56
N THR A 460 -23.39 17.25 13.15
CA THR A 460 -24.47 17.96 13.88
C THR A 460 -24.29 17.74 15.37
N SER A 461 -24.09 18.82 16.13
CA SER A 461 -24.09 18.75 17.60
C SER A 461 -25.53 18.82 18.10
N LEU A 462 -26.05 17.73 18.70
CA LEU A 462 -27.32 17.81 19.45
C LEU A 462 -27.02 18.42 20.83
N SER A 463 -27.48 19.64 21.08
CA SER A 463 -27.56 20.19 22.45
C SER A 463 -28.78 19.58 23.16
N PRO A 464 -28.65 18.97 24.35
CA PRO A 464 -29.75 18.28 25.03
C PRO A 464 -30.75 19.23 25.73
N SER A 465 -30.57 20.55 25.63
CA SER A 465 -31.50 21.52 26.23
C SER A 465 -31.84 22.65 25.28
N THR A 466 -33.14 22.85 25.09
CA THR A 466 -33.84 23.92 24.37
C THR A 466 -33.84 23.85 22.84
N SER A 467 -35.01 24.15 22.28
CA SER A 467 -35.45 24.12 20.89
C SER A 467 -34.69 25.09 19.97
N GLN A 468 -33.39 24.89 19.82
CA GLN A 468 -32.61 25.48 18.72
C GLN A 468 -32.06 24.36 17.82
N PRO A 469 -32.07 24.54 16.49
CA PRO A 469 -31.43 23.59 15.59
C PRO A 469 -29.95 23.46 15.96
N GLY A 470 -29.47 22.23 16.13
CA GLY A 470 -28.08 21.96 16.50
C GLY A 470 -27.09 22.65 15.57
N THR A 471 -26.04 23.25 16.13
CA THR A 471 -25.03 23.95 15.34
C THR A 471 -24.29 22.95 14.43
N ARG A 472 -24.41 23.16 13.11
CA ARG A 472 -23.71 22.40 12.08
C ARG A 472 -22.22 22.78 12.11
N MET A 473 -21.34 21.79 12.20
CA MET A 473 -19.90 22.01 12.26
C MET A 473 -19.22 21.42 11.01
N PRO A 474 -18.47 22.23 10.23
CA PRO A 474 -17.78 21.75 9.04
C PRO A 474 -16.71 20.70 9.33
N ALA A 475 -16.48 19.79 8.38
CA ALA A 475 -15.46 18.73 8.45
C ALA A 475 -14.07 19.27 8.81
N ILE A 476 -13.66 20.38 8.20
CA ILE A 476 -12.33 20.99 8.40
C ILE A 476 -12.15 21.45 9.85
N LYS A 477 -13.16 22.11 10.43
CA LYS A 477 -13.12 22.51 11.85
C LYS A 477 -13.11 21.31 12.78
N TYR A 478 -13.75 20.20 12.37
CA TYR A 478 -13.79 18.97 13.15
C TYR A 478 -12.42 18.31 13.23
N PHE A 479 -11.80 18.06 12.07
CA PHE A 479 -10.46 17.50 12.01
C PHE A 479 -9.39 18.47 12.53
N TRP A 480 -9.58 19.79 12.42
CA TRP A 480 -8.72 20.76 13.09
C TRP A 480 -8.70 20.54 14.60
N ARG A 481 -9.87 20.53 15.27
CA ARG A 481 -9.95 20.33 16.73
C ARG A 481 -9.28 19.03 17.17
N LEU A 482 -9.52 17.94 16.43
CA LEU A 482 -8.88 16.66 16.70
C LEU A 482 -7.37 16.72 16.51
N SER A 483 -6.90 17.27 15.39
CA SER A 483 -5.46 17.39 15.10
C SER A 483 -4.74 18.25 16.14
N SER A 484 -5.30 19.40 16.51
CA SER A 484 -4.72 20.33 17.49
C SER A 484 -4.70 19.77 18.92
N ALA A 485 -5.57 18.81 19.21
CA ALA A 485 -5.65 18.13 20.50
C ALA A 485 -4.67 16.95 20.63
N THR A 486 -4.04 16.50 19.53
CA THR A 486 -3.07 15.40 19.59
C THR A 486 -1.77 15.82 20.28
N ASP A 487 -1.21 14.90 21.09
CA ASP A 487 0.12 15.08 21.69
C ASP A 487 1.21 15.26 20.62
N LEU A 488 1.03 14.63 19.46
CA LEU A 488 1.94 14.75 18.33
C LEU A 488 2.00 16.20 17.84
N PHE A 489 0.84 16.83 17.61
CA PHE A 489 0.78 18.23 17.19
C PHE A 489 1.41 19.16 18.23
N ALA A 490 1.12 18.95 19.51
CA ALA A 490 1.68 19.74 20.59
C ALA A 490 3.23 19.62 20.69
N LYS A 491 3.77 18.40 20.53
CA LYS A 491 5.23 18.15 20.53
C LYS A 491 5.93 18.85 19.37
N ILE A 492 5.40 18.67 18.15
CA ILE A 492 5.98 19.30 16.94
C ILE A 492 5.89 20.83 17.02
N SER A 493 4.81 21.38 17.58
CA SER A 493 4.66 22.84 17.70
C SER A 493 5.59 23.48 18.73
N ARG A 494 5.96 22.75 19.80
CA ARG A 494 6.81 23.26 20.88
C ARG A 494 8.29 23.18 20.57
N ASP A 495 8.73 22.05 20.01
CA ASP A 495 10.15 21.79 19.76
C ASP A 495 10.39 21.32 18.33
N SER A 496 11.26 22.04 17.62
CA SER A 496 11.66 21.70 16.26
C SER A 496 12.74 20.61 16.23
N ASN A 497 13.47 20.35 17.32
CA ASN A 497 14.50 19.30 17.38
C ASN A 497 13.88 17.91 17.62
N GLY A 498 12.79 17.85 18.40
CA GLY A 498 12.05 16.63 18.69
C GLY A 498 11.19 16.05 17.54
N VAL A 499 11.20 16.64 16.34
CA VAL A 499 10.35 16.20 15.22
C VAL A 499 10.93 14.97 14.50
N LEU A 500 12.25 14.89 14.33
CA LEU A 500 12.92 13.77 13.64
C LEU A 500 12.54 12.37 14.19
N PRO A 501 12.57 12.12 15.52
CA PRO A 501 12.14 10.82 16.05
C PRO A 501 10.64 10.55 15.83
N LEU A 502 9.81 11.60 15.70
CA LEU A 502 8.38 11.50 15.37
C LEU A 502 8.11 11.25 13.89
N LEU A 503 9.13 11.32 13.03
CA LEU A 503 9.08 10.94 11.63
C LEU A 503 9.78 9.60 11.33
N ARG A 504 10.61 9.07 12.24
CA ARG A 504 11.29 7.77 12.11
C ARG A 504 10.48 6.60 12.68
N PRO A 505 10.62 5.35 12.17
CA PRO A 505 9.92 4.20 12.72
C PRO A 505 10.30 4.02 14.20
N SER A 506 9.29 3.98 15.07
CA SER A 506 9.50 3.80 16.51
C SER A 506 9.72 2.32 16.82
N SER A 507 10.80 2.02 17.56
CA SER A 507 11.09 0.72 18.13
C SER A 507 10.32 0.44 19.45
N GLY A 508 9.35 1.30 19.80
CA GLY A 508 8.54 1.21 21.01
C GLY A 508 7.37 0.22 20.94
N ASP A 509 6.63 0.13 22.05
CA ASP A 509 5.48 -0.79 22.22
C ASP A 509 4.43 -0.64 21.11
N ALA A 510 3.86 -1.77 20.67
CA ALA A 510 2.91 -1.85 19.56
C ALA A 510 1.69 -0.91 19.72
N THR A 511 1.22 -0.70 20.95
CA THR A 511 0.10 0.20 21.26
C THR A 511 0.42 1.67 21.02
N SER A 512 1.64 2.10 21.38
CA SER A 512 2.12 3.47 21.15
C SER A 512 2.28 3.77 19.66
N ASN A 513 2.68 2.76 18.87
CA ASN A 513 2.81 2.87 17.42
C ASN A 513 1.45 3.00 16.74
N ILE A 514 0.42 2.24 17.19
CA ILE A 514 -0.95 2.34 16.65
C ILE A 514 -1.55 3.73 16.91
N GLN A 515 -1.38 4.28 18.12
CA GLN A 515 -1.88 5.62 18.42
C GLN A 515 -1.16 6.69 17.59
N ARG A 516 0.16 6.59 17.45
CA ARG A 516 0.96 7.50 16.62
C ARG A 516 0.53 7.45 15.15
N GLU A 517 0.23 6.26 14.64
CA GLU A 517 -0.31 6.07 13.29
C GLU A 517 -1.63 6.81 13.10
N GLN A 518 -2.53 6.62 14.05
CA GLN A 518 -3.84 7.26 14.03
C GLN A 518 -3.73 8.79 14.10
N ASP A 519 -2.87 9.34 14.94
CA ASP A 519 -2.67 10.79 15.05
C ASP A 519 -2.19 11.39 13.72
N TRP A 520 -1.23 10.74 13.06
CA TRP A 520 -0.77 11.19 11.75
C TRP A 520 -1.86 11.09 10.67
N THR A 521 -2.69 10.03 10.67
CA THR A 521 -3.80 9.93 9.69
C THR A 521 -4.81 11.08 9.82
N ILE A 522 -5.13 11.50 11.05
CA ILE A 522 -6.01 12.64 11.29
C ILE A 522 -5.37 13.95 10.80
N ILE A 523 -4.10 14.17 11.14
CA ILE A 523 -3.36 15.36 10.73
C ILE A 523 -3.30 15.43 9.20
N LEU A 524 -2.97 14.34 8.53
CA LEU A 524 -2.89 14.29 7.07
C LEU A 524 -4.21 14.62 6.39
N LEU A 525 -5.33 14.04 6.85
CA LEU A 525 -6.63 14.36 6.30
C LEU A 525 -6.98 15.84 6.51
N PHE A 526 -6.67 16.39 7.70
CA PHE A 526 -6.86 17.82 7.95
C PHE A 526 -6.05 18.69 6.96
N LEU A 527 -4.76 18.38 6.76
CA LEU A 527 -3.89 19.12 5.85
C LEU A 527 -4.39 19.05 4.40
N GLU A 528 -4.86 17.88 3.94
CA GLU A 528 -5.48 17.71 2.62
C GLU A 528 -6.69 18.63 2.44
N LEU A 529 -7.65 18.56 3.37
CA LEU A 529 -8.90 19.32 3.28
C LEU A 529 -8.66 20.82 3.42
N TYR A 530 -7.74 21.23 4.28
CA TYR A 530 -7.42 22.64 4.45
C TYR A 530 -6.63 23.21 3.26
N THR A 531 -5.73 22.43 2.65
CA THR A 531 -5.08 22.81 1.39
C THR A 531 -6.11 23.00 0.28
N PHE A 532 -7.11 22.11 0.19
CA PHE A 532 -8.22 22.24 -0.76
C PHE A 532 -9.05 23.51 -0.50
N LEU A 533 -9.43 23.77 0.76
CA LEU A 533 -10.17 24.99 1.12
C LEU A 533 -9.40 26.26 0.73
N LEU A 534 -8.09 26.32 0.98
CA LEU A 534 -7.28 27.48 0.61
C LEU A 534 -7.14 27.65 -0.92
N LYS A 535 -7.43 26.65 -1.74
CA LYS A 535 -7.46 26.84 -3.21
C LYS A 535 -8.76 27.50 -3.66
N VAL A 536 -9.85 27.23 -2.96
CA VAL A 536 -11.20 27.71 -3.29
C VAL A 536 -11.54 29.04 -2.59
N MET A 537 -10.89 29.33 -1.46
CA MET A 537 -11.19 30.49 -0.62
C MET A 537 -10.36 31.73 -0.99
N ASP A 538 -11.08 32.84 -1.18
CA ASP A 538 -10.51 34.17 -1.43
C ASP A 538 -9.97 34.84 -0.16
N ASP A 539 -9.19 35.90 -0.34
CA ASP A 539 -8.56 36.62 0.77
C ASP A 539 -9.59 37.27 1.71
N GLU A 540 -10.64 37.89 1.18
CA GLU A 540 -11.70 38.49 2.01
C GLU A 540 -12.39 37.45 2.89
N GLU A 541 -12.71 36.27 2.34
CA GLU A 541 -13.30 35.18 3.11
C GLU A 541 -12.35 34.67 4.20
N PHE A 542 -11.06 34.55 3.90
CA PHE A 542 -10.01 34.16 4.86
C PHE A 542 -9.90 35.15 6.04
N PHE A 543 -9.95 36.46 5.79
CA PHE A 543 -9.85 37.50 6.82
C PHE A 543 -11.19 37.84 7.51
N SER A 544 -12.32 37.40 6.94
CA SER A 544 -13.67 37.81 7.38
C SER A 544 -14.06 37.37 8.81
N ASN A 545 -13.38 36.41 9.42
CA ASN A 545 -13.67 35.95 10.79
C ASN A 545 -13.41 37.02 11.87
N GLU A 546 -12.69 38.10 11.54
CA GLU A 546 -12.49 39.26 12.43
C GLU A 546 -13.75 40.14 12.54
N SER A 547 -14.58 40.17 11.48
CA SER A 547 -15.73 41.09 11.36
C SER A 547 -17.00 40.62 12.08
N VAL A 548 -17.03 39.40 12.63
CA VAL A 548 -18.21 38.85 13.34
C VAL A 548 -18.46 39.56 14.69
N LEU A 549 -17.49 40.33 15.20
CA LEU A 549 -17.69 41.21 16.36
C LEU A 549 -18.62 42.41 16.06
N MET A 550 -18.94 42.67 14.78
CA MET A 550 -19.80 43.77 14.34
C MET A 550 -21.08 43.24 13.65
N GLY A 551 -21.87 42.43 14.36
CA GLY A 551 -23.35 42.37 14.30
C GLY A 551 -24.13 42.32 12.98
N VAL A 552 -23.53 42.10 11.80
CA VAL A 552 -24.26 42.06 10.53
C VAL A 552 -24.48 40.60 10.09
N ASN A 553 -25.73 40.16 10.17
CA ASN A 553 -26.25 38.87 9.67
C ASN A 553 -26.20 38.83 8.14
N THR A 554 -25.01 38.70 7.56
CA THR A 554 -24.87 38.23 6.18
C THR A 554 -24.91 36.70 6.19
N THR A 555 -25.68 36.09 5.27
CA THR A 555 -25.73 34.65 5.07
C THR A 555 -24.31 34.13 4.84
N SER A 556 -23.73 33.43 5.82
CA SER A 556 -22.35 32.97 5.77
C SER A 556 -22.16 31.94 4.65
N SER A 557 -21.22 32.19 3.74
CA SER A 557 -20.79 31.18 2.77
C SER A 557 -20.20 29.99 3.51
N TRP A 558 -20.38 28.76 2.98
CA TRP A 558 -19.84 27.54 3.60
C TRP A 558 -18.30 27.57 3.73
N THR A 559 -17.63 28.31 2.84
CA THR A 559 -16.20 28.65 2.89
C THR A 559 -15.87 29.46 4.13
N ARG A 560 -16.62 30.53 4.40
CA ARG A 560 -16.49 31.35 5.61
C ARG A 560 -16.80 30.56 6.89
N GLU A 561 -17.81 29.69 6.88
CA GLU A 561 -18.09 28.82 8.02
C GLU A 561 -16.98 27.80 8.28
N SER A 562 -16.27 27.38 7.24
CA SER A 562 -15.18 26.42 7.32
C SER A 562 -13.82 27.04 7.64
N ALA A 563 -13.67 28.36 7.46
CA ALA A 563 -12.44 29.10 7.72
C ALA A 563 -12.00 29.00 9.19
N LEU A 564 -10.70 28.80 9.41
CA LEU A 564 -10.08 28.79 10.73
C LEU A 564 -9.96 30.21 11.30
N SER A 565 -9.81 30.34 12.61
CA SER A 565 -9.50 31.64 13.21
C SER A 565 -8.04 32.01 12.95
N LEU A 566 -7.70 33.31 12.88
CA LEU A 566 -6.30 33.74 12.69
C LEU A 566 -5.36 33.24 13.81
N LYS A 567 -5.90 33.04 15.02
CA LYS A 567 -5.18 32.43 16.15
C LYS A 567 -4.85 30.95 15.89
N ASP A 568 -5.82 30.20 15.36
CA ASP A 568 -5.63 28.81 14.97
C ASP A 568 -4.66 28.68 13.79
N VAL A 569 -4.76 29.56 12.79
CA VAL A 569 -3.82 29.61 11.67
C VAL A 569 -2.40 29.91 12.17
N LYS A 570 -2.23 30.83 13.12
CA LYS A 570 -0.93 31.06 13.78
C LYS A 570 -0.40 29.79 14.43
N PHE A 571 -1.23 29.05 15.16
CA PHE A 571 -0.82 27.78 15.78
C PHE A 571 -0.44 26.72 14.72
N LEU A 572 -1.22 26.60 13.65
CA LEU A 572 -0.93 25.74 12.50
C LEU A 572 0.40 26.10 11.84
N THR A 573 0.70 27.38 11.65
CA THR A 573 1.98 27.79 11.03
C THR A 573 3.17 27.41 11.90
N LEU A 574 3.08 27.42 13.24
CA LEU A 574 4.18 26.95 14.11
C LEU A 574 4.45 25.46 13.89
N PHE A 575 3.39 24.65 13.85
CA PHE A 575 3.47 23.24 13.52
C PHE A 575 4.11 23.00 12.14
N LEU A 576 3.56 23.64 11.09
CA LEU A 576 4.04 23.47 9.70
C LEU A 576 5.46 23.99 9.51
N LYS A 577 5.86 25.05 10.21
CA LYS A 577 7.22 25.59 10.19
C LYS A 577 8.23 24.56 10.69
N ASN A 578 7.97 23.99 11.87
CA ASN A 578 8.86 23.00 12.50
C ASN A 578 8.90 21.69 11.68
N LEU A 579 7.74 21.24 11.19
CA LEU A 579 7.62 20.05 10.36
C LEU A 579 8.27 20.24 8.98
N GLY A 580 7.96 21.32 8.29
CA GLY A 580 8.52 21.63 6.97
C GLY A 580 10.04 21.77 7.03
N PHE A 581 10.57 22.48 8.02
CA PHE A 581 12.01 22.60 8.22
C PHE A 581 12.70 21.24 8.35
N THR A 582 12.16 20.36 9.21
CA THR A 582 12.77 19.05 9.49
C THR A 582 12.68 18.08 8.32
N LEU A 583 11.61 18.12 7.52
CA LEU A 583 11.46 17.32 6.31
C LEU A 583 12.53 17.61 5.25
N TYR A 584 13.03 18.84 5.15
CA TYR A 584 14.12 19.20 4.24
C TYR A 584 15.50 19.12 4.88
N TRP A 585 15.63 19.60 6.12
CA TRP A 585 16.91 19.62 6.84
C TRP A 585 17.46 18.20 7.08
N ASN A 586 16.57 17.26 7.41
CA ASN A 586 16.91 15.87 7.69
C ASN A 586 16.51 14.93 6.55
N ALA A 587 16.50 15.40 5.29
CA ALA A 587 16.11 14.57 4.15
C ALA A 587 17.01 13.33 4.00
N ALA A 588 18.34 13.48 4.17
CA ALA A 588 19.29 12.36 4.16
C ALA A 588 18.98 11.32 5.25
N ASP A 589 18.80 11.80 6.48
CA ASP A 589 18.47 11.02 7.68
C ASP A 589 17.16 10.21 7.57
N LEU A 590 16.18 10.72 6.83
CA LEU A 590 14.90 10.05 6.60
C LEU A 590 15.01 9.00 5.48
N ASN A 591 15.86 9.27 4.48
CA ASN A 591 16.13 8.36 3.38
C ASN A 591 17.05 7.19 3.79
N GLU A 592 18.03 7.40 4.68
CA GLU A 592 18.97 6.35 5.15
C GLU A 592 18.27 5.18 5.89
N THR A 593 17.16 5.43 6.57
CA THR A 593 16.36 4.35 7.21
C THR A 593 15.65 3.44 6.20
N GLN A 594 15.65 3.80 4.91
CA GLN A 594 15.46 2.83 3.84
C GLN A 594 16.78 2.06 3.69
N GLU A 595 17.07 1.12 4.60
CA GLU A 595 18.19 0.21 4.37
C GLU A 595 18.03 -0.35 2.97
N VAL A 596 18.99 0.04 2.13
CA VAL A 596 19.36 -0.68 0.94
C VAL A 596 19.82 -2.03 1.48
N GLU A 597 18.87 -2.96 1.66
CA GLU A 597 19.17 -4.35 1.38
C GLU A 597 19.93 -4.28 0.06
N SER A 598 21.20 -4.66 0.11
CA SER A 598 22.13 -4.73 -1.00
C SER A 598 21.55 -5.69 -2.04
N THR A 599 20.57 -5.17 -2.77
CA THR A 599 19.76 -5.88 -3.75
C THR A 599 20.59 -5.89 -5.02
N GLY A 600 21.38 -6.96 -5.13
CA GLY A 600 22.16 -7.25 -6.32
C GLY A 600 23.65 -7.03 -6.13
N SER A 601 24.24 -7.69 -5.13
CA SER A 601 25.65 -8.07 -5.26
C SER A 601 25.84 -8.72 -6.63
N ILE A 602 26.77 -8.17 -7.42
CA ILE A 602 27.19 -8.60 -8.75
C ILE A 602 27.35 -10.13 -8.86
N MET A 603 27.58 -10.81 -7.74
CA MET A 603 27.57 -12.27 -7.55
C MET A 603 26.34 -13.02 -8.11
N LYS A 604 25.13 -12.43 -8.13
CA LYS A 604 23.93 -13.09 -8.67
C LYS A 604 23.92 -13.19 -10.20
N TYR A 605 24.67 -12.34 -10.90
CA TYR A 605 24.75 -12.33 -12.37
C TYR A 605 25.73 -13.37 -12.93
N PHE A 606 26.66 -13.86 -12.10
CA PHE A 606 27.74 -14.78 -12.51
C PHE A 606 27.58 -16.22 -11.99
N SER A 607 26.49 -16.53 -11.27
CA SER A 607 26.24 -17.88 -10.75
C SER A 607 25.40 -18.70 -11.73
N PRO A 608 25.93 -19.80 -12.33
CA PRO A 608 25.23 -20.58 -13.35
C PRO A 608 24.17 -21.55 -12.80
N SER A 609 23.81 -21.46 -11.50
CA SER A 609 23.05 -22.50 -10.78
C SER A 609 21.80 -22.03 -10.03
N SER A 610 21.28 -20.82 -10.28
CA SER A 610 19.94 -20.43 -9.80
C SER A 610 18.85 -20.77 -10.83
N ASN A 611 17.83 -21.51 -10.39
CA ASN A 611 16.66 -21.93 -11.17
C ASN A 611 16.07 -20.78 -12.01
N GLN A 612 15.88 -21.01 -13.31
CA GLN A 612 15.41 -20.04 -14.31
C GLN A 612 13.91 -19.67 -14.25
N ASN A 613 13.23 -19.82 -13.10
CA ASN A 613 11.77 -19.65 -13.03
C ASN A 613 11.26 -18.50 -12.15
N ASP A 614 12.12 -17.68 -11.56
CA ASP A 614 11.66 -16.44 -10.92
C ASP A 614 11.89 -15.25 -11.88
N PRO A 615 10.83 -14.55 -12.34
CA PRO A 615 11.01 -13.33 -13.09
C PRO A 615 11.74 -12.29 -12.22
N LEU A 616 12.69 -11.58 -12.82
CA LEU A 616 13.36 -10.44 -12.19
C LEU A 616 12.30 -9.43 -11.75
N PRO A 617 12.35 -8.91 -10.51
CA PRO A 617 11.41 -7.87 -10.08
C PRO A 617 11.60 -6.64 -10.96
N SER A 618 10.50 -6.08 -11.46
CA SER A 618 10.57 -4.96 -12.40
C SER A 618 10.99 -3.65 -11.74
N VAL A 619 11.43 -2.69 -12.57
CA VAL A 619 11.69 -1.29 -12.22
C VAL A 619 10.64 -0.72 -11.28
N ARG A 620 9.38 -0.92 -11.68
CA ARG A 620 8.21 -0.43 -10.99
C ARG A 620 8.00 -1.19 -9.70
N GLU A 621 8.23 -2.50 -9.63
CA GLU A 621 8.14 -3.25 -8.38
C GLU A 621 9.18 -2.82 -7.34
N LEU A 622 10.40 -2.45 -7.75
CA LEU A 622 11.45 -1.97 -6.86
C LEU A 622 11.21 -0.51 -6.42
N GLU A 623 10.83 0.37 -7.36
CA GLU A 623 10.41 1.75 -7.06
C GLU A 623 9.14 1.78 -6.20
N GLN A 624 8.22 0.85 -6.40
CA GLN A 624 6.99 0.71 -5.62
C GLN A 624 7.26 0.12 -4.24
N ARG A 625 8.18 -0.84 -4.07
CA ARG A 625 8.66 -1.26 -2.74
C ARG A 625 9.26 -0.09 -1.95
N ASN A 626 9.92 0.85 -2.64
CA ASN A 626 10.43 2.08 -2.04
C ASN A 626 9.35 3.16 -1.82
N LYS A 627 8.27 3.20 -2.63
CA LYS A 627 7.07 4.03 -2.39
C LYS A 627 6.15 3.46 -1.28
N GLU A 628 6.18 2.15 -1.07
CA GLU A 628 5.40 1.43 -0.03
C GLU A 628 5.98 1.63 1.37
N LYS A 629 7.28 1.96 1.48
CA LYS A 629 7.93 2.46 2.70
C LYS A 629 7.70 3.97 2.86
N GLY A 630 6.42 4.34 3.02
CA GLY A 630 5.97 5.71 3.31
C GLY A 630 6.30 6.16 4.73
N LEU A 631 5.67 7.26 5.18
CA LEU A 631 5.81 7.76 6.55
C LEU A 631 5.61 6.61 7.57
N PRO A 632 6.54 6.37 8.51
CA PRO A 632 6.43 5.29 9.46
C PRO A 632 5.15 5.41 10.31
N GLY A 633 4.26 4.44 10.17
CA GLY A 633 2.95 4.47 10.82
C GLY A 633 1.88 5.25 10.06
N VAL A 634 2.05 5.64 8.79
CA VAL A 634 0.89 6.00 7.96
C VAL A 634 0.93 5.17 6.71
N THR A 635 -0.05 4.30 6.58
CA THR A 635 -0.20 3.37 5.47
C THR A 635 -0.10 4.00 4.07
N GLY A 636 1.10 3.89 3.49
CA GLY A 636 1.37 3.98 2.06
C GLY A 636 1.26 5.36 1.39
N ILE A 637 1.35 6.45 2.16
CA ILE A 637 1.59 7.80 1.62
C ILE A 637 3.11 8.01 1.51
N PRO A 638 3.65 8.29 0.30
CA PRO A 638 5.08 8.50 0.14
C PRO A 638 5.53 9.80 0.83
N LEU A 639 6.72 9.78 1.42
CA LEU A 639 7.29 10.93 2.14
C LEU A 639 7.35 12.19 1.27
N ASP A 640 7.63 12.03 -0.03
CA ASP A 640 7.69 13.13 -1.00
C ASP A 640 6.34 13.84 -1.17
N TYR A 641 5.24 13.08 -1.19
CA TYR A 641 3.89 13.64 -1.26
C TYR A 641 3.57 14.44 0.00
N PHE A 642 3.91 13.88 1.16
CA PHE A 642 3.72 14.57 2.44
C PHE A 642 4.54 15.86 2.53
N ARG A 643 5.80 15.82 2.08
CA ARG A 643 6.69 16.99 1.96
C ARG A 643 6.08 18.06 1.04
N GLY A 644 5.52 17.66 -0.09
CA GLY A 644 4.79 18.54 -1.02
C GLY A 644 3.55 19.18 -0.40
N LEU A 645 2.72 18.39 0.32
CA LEU A 645 1.51 18.88 0.98
C LEU A 645 1.84 19.93 2.05
N VAL A 646 2.81 19.65 2.93
CA VAL A 646 3.23 20.57 4.00
C VAL A 646 3.78 21.87 3.42
N THR A 647 4.62 21.79 2.39
CA THR A 647 5.21 22.99 1.75
C THR A 647 4.21 23.80 0.96
N GLY A 648 3.33 23.14 0.19
CA GLY A 648 2.26 23.81 -0.53
C GLY A 648 1.37 24.60 0.42
N LEU A 649 0.94 23.98 1.51
CA LEU A 649 0.11 24.64 2.52
C LEU A 649 0.83 25.82 3.17
N LEU A 650 2.11 25.65 3.53
CA LEU A 650 2.91 26.71 4.14
C LEU A 650 3.05 27.92 3.21
N ARG A 651 3.29 27.70 1.91
CA ARG A 651 3.37 28.77 0.88
C ARG A 651 2.04 29.49 0.73
N MET A 652 0.93 28.76 0.63
CA MET A 652 -0.40 29.35 0.48
C MET A 652 -0.80 30.24 1.67
N ILE A 653 -0.37 29.89 2.89
CA ILE A 653 -0.60 30.72 4.08
C ILE A 653 0.36 31.92 4.10
N HIS A 654 1.62 31.72 3.76
CA HIS A 654 2.62 32.79 3.70
C HIS A 654 2.25 33.84 2.64
N GLU A 655 1.78 33.44 1.46
CA GLU A 655 1.32 34.36 0.41
C GLU A 655 0.18 35.26 0.91
N ARG A 656 -0.78 34.70 1.66
CA ARG A 656 -1.85 35.50 2.29
C ARG A 656 -1.33 36.48 3.33
N ASP A 657 -0.43 36.03 4.21
CA ASP A 657 0.21 36.91 5.20
C ASP A 657 1.09 37.99 4.51
N SER A 658 1.61 37.73 3.32
CA SER A 658 2.38 38.70 2.54
C SER A 658 1.49 39.78 1.92
N ARG A 659 0.25 39.44 1.51
CA ARG A 659 -0.73 40.39 0.97
C ARG A 659 -1.37 41.24 2.06
N ARG A 660 -1.76 40.61 3.18
CA ARG A 660 -2.29 41.29 4.37
C ARG A 660 -1.74 40.64 5.63
N LYS A 661 -0.88 41.38 6.34
CA LYS A 661 -0.19 40.90 7.53
C LYS A 661 -1.17 40.59 8.65
N PHE A 662 -1.09 39.36 9.18
CA PHE A 662 -1.82 38.93 10.37
C PHE A 662 -0.93 38.22 11.40
N LEU A 663 0.30 37.86 11.01
CA LEU A 663 1.31 37.30 11.90
C LEU A 663 2.30 38.39 12.35
N PRO A 664 2.89 38.27 13.56
CA PRO A 664 3.90 39.20 14.03
C PRO A 664 5.14 39.25 13.12
N GLU A 665 5.85 40.37 13.16
CA GLU A 665 7.14 40.49 12.47
C GLU A 665 8.12 39.41 12.94
N GLY A 666 8.86 38.84 11.98
CA GLY A 666 9.81 37.75 12.26
C GLY A 666 9.16 36.38 12.51
N HIS A 667 7.83 36.25 12.55
CA HIS A 667 7.15 34.97 12.81
C HIS A 667 7.58 33.84 11.86
N TRP A 668 7.88 34.16 10.60
CA TRP A 668 8.28 33.17 9.59
C TRP A 668 9.76 32.76 9.67
N LEU A 669 10.61 33.56 10.32
CA LEU A 669 12.04 33.31 10.36
C LEU A 669 12.36 32.09 11.25
N MET A 670 13.39 31.32 10.86
CA MET A 670 13.91 30.17 11.62
C MET A 670 15.36 30.39 12.04
N THR A 671 15.68 31.62 12.47
CA THR A 671 17.05 32.05 12.81
C THR A 671 17.70 31.25 13.94
N SER A 672 16.93 30.63 14.84
CA SER A 672 17.48 29.78 15.91
C SER A 672 18.05 28.45 15.42
N ARG A 673 17.71 28.02 14.19
CA ARG A 673 18.18 26.77 13.58
C ARG A 673 19.31 26.98 12.59
N PHE A 674 19.56 28.22 12.19
CA PHE A 674 20.64 28.58 11.28
C PHE A 674 21.78 29.19 12.06
N ASP A 675 22.97 28.62 11.93
CA ASP A 675 24.19 29.37 12.18
C ASP A 675 24.43 30.30 10.97
N MET A 676 23.98 31.54 11.09
CA MET A 676 23.96 32.50 9.99
C MET A 676 25.35 32.89 9.50
N GLU A 677 26.40 32.71 10.31
CA GLU A 677 27.79 33.01 9.93
C GLU A 677 28.33 32.00 8.91
N GLY A 678 28.01 30.71 9.07
CA GLY A 678 28.40 29.63 8.16
C GLY A 678 27.35 29.22 7.13
N PHE A 679 26.12 29.75 7.22
CA PHE A 679 25.02 29.33 6.35
C PHE A 679 25.25 29.68 4.88
N ILE A 680 25.77 30.88 4.60
CA ILE A 680 25.97 31.37 3.23
C ILE A 680 27.01 30.49 2.51
N SER A 681 28.17 30.28 3.13
CA SER A 681 29.23 29.44 2.55
C SER A 681 28.78 28.00 2.35
N ALA A 682 27.99 27.44 3.27
CA ALA A 682 27.43 26.11 3.14
C ALA A 682 26.43 25.99 1.97
N VAL A 683 25.52 26.96 1.80
CA VAL A 683 24.57 26.97 0.67
C VAL A 683 25.31 27.13 -0.66
N VAL A 684 26.33 27.98 -0.71
CA VAL A 684 27.15 28.16 -1.92
C VAL A 684 27.91 26.88 -2.26
N ALA A 685 28.47 26.19 -1.27
CA ALA A 685 29.13 24.90 -1.48
C ALA A 685 28.14 23.80 -1.92
N GLU A 686 26.93 23.77 -1.36
CA GLU A 686 25.87 22.84 -1.80
C GLU A 686 25.45 23.08 -3.26
N GLU A 687 25.30 24.34 -3.68
CA GLU A 687 24.99 24.67 -5.09
C GLU A 687 26.16 24.38 -6.04
N GLU A 688 27.39 24.62 -5.61
CA GLU A 688 28.59 24.30 -6.39
C GLU A 688 28.74 22.79 -6.61
N ASN A 689 28.52 21.99 -5.56
CA ASN A 689 28.51 20.53 -5.66
C ASN A 689 27.39 20.02 -6.59
N ARG A 690 26.20 20.63 -6.54
CA ARG A 690 25.11 20.31 -7.46
C ARG A 690 25.46 20.60 -8.92
N HIS A 691 26.10 21.73 -9.19
CA HIS A 691 26.58 22.08 -10.54
C HIS A 691 27.66 21.10 -11.03
N GLN A 692 28.64 20.77 -10.19
CA GLN A 692 29.68 19.78 -10.54
C GLN A 692 29.05 18.43 -10.91
N LEU A 693 28.06 17.98 -10.15
CA LEU A 693 27.37 16.72 -10.42
C LEU A 693 26.50 16.76 -11.70
N GLN A 694 26.03 17.93 -12.12
CA GLN A 694 25.35 18.13 -13.42
C GLN A 694 26.34 18.15 -14.58
N GLU A 695 27.49 18.83 -14.42
CA GLU A 695 28.56 18.81 -15.42
C GLU A 695 29.14 17.40 -15.62
N ASP A 696 29.30 16.64 -14.53
CA ASP A 696 29.68 15.22 -14.60
C ASP A 696 28.64 14.37 -15.37
N GLU A 697 27.34 14.67 -15.23
CA GLU A 697 26.26 13.98 -15.96
C GLU A 697 26.32 14.29 -17.46
N GLU A 698 26.47 15.56 -17.84
CA GLU A 698 26.61 15.98 -19.24
C GLU A 698 27.86 15.36 -19.90
N ASN A 699 28.96 15.26 -19.16
CA ASN A 699 30.20 14.63 -19.63
C ASN A 699 30.09 13.09 -19.72
N GLU A 700 29.41 12.44 -18.77
CA GLU A 700 29.13 11.00 -18.83
C GLU A 700 28.22 10.67 -20.03
N ASP A 701 27.13 11.41 -20.25
CA ASP A 701 26.23 11.18 -21.38
C ASP A 701 26.93 11.43 -22.72
N SER A 702 27.81 12.45 -22.83
CA SER A 702 28.59 12.79 -24.03
C SER A 702 29.53 11.66 -24.47
N ASN A 703 30.17 10.95 -23.53
CA ASN A 703 31.09 9.83 -23.82
C ASN A 703 30.39 8.58 -24.37
N TYR A 704 29.06 8.46 -24.26
CA TYR A 704 28.30 7.31 -24.79
C TYR A 704 27.56 7.60 -26.09
N VAL A 705 27.45 8.87 -26.53
CA VAL A 705 26.77 9.21 -27.80
C VAL A 705 27.62 8.81 -29.01
N ASP A 706 28.94 8.68 -28.83
CA ASP A 706 29.89 8.39 -29.93
C ASP A 706 29.94 6.90 -30.36
N GLU A 707 29.18 6.02 -29.70
CA GLU A 707 29.14 4.58 -29.99
C GLU A 707 27.79 4.05 -30.55
N LEU A 708 26.89 4.94 -30.99
CA LEU A 708 25.65 4.54 -31.67
C LEU A 708 25.82 4.54 -33.20
N PRO A 709 25.82 3.40 -33.90
CA PRO A 709 25.72 3.39 -35.34
C PRO A 709 24.34 3.88 -35.75
N SER A 710 24.33 4.85 -36.66
CA SER A 710 23.16 5.45 -37.28
C SER A 710 22.17 4.40 -37.83
N GLN A 711 20.89 4.73 -37.67
CA GLN A 711 19.68 4.12 -38.26
C GLN A 711 19.93 3.07 -39.34
N SER A 712 19.64 1.79 -39.04
CA SER A 712 19.33 0.79 -40.06
C SER A 712 17.85 0.45 -40.01
N LEU A 713 17.18 0.72 -41.13
CA LEU A 713 15.81 0.33 -41.44
C LEU A 713 15.59 -1.17 -41.18
N GLY A 714 14.48 -1.48 -40.50
CA GLY A 714 13.72 -2.72 -40.53
C GLY A 714 14.47 -4.00 -40.88
N LEU A 715 15.04 -4.67 -39.87
CA LEU A 715 15.41 -6.08 -39.97
C LEU A 715 14.74 -6.90 -38.88
N ILE A 716 13.82 -7.77 -39.33
CA ILE A 716 13.06 -8.74 -38.54
C ILE A 716 14.06 -9.74 -37.93
N GLY A 717 14.32 -9.66 -36.62
CA GLY A 717 15.14 -10.68 -35.93
C GLY A 717 15.82 -10.33 -34.60
N THR A 718 15.49 -9.25 -33.88
CA THR A 718 16.35 -8.75 -32.78
C THR A 718 15.67 -8.60 -31.41
N GLY A 719 14.94 -9.61 -30.94
CA GLY A 719 14.35 -9.58 -29.58
C GLY A 719 15.37 -9.35 -28.45
N ARG A 720 16.60 -9.88 -28.59
CA ARG A 720 17.68 -9.71 -27.59
C ARG A 720 18.33 -8.32 -27.60
N ALA A 721 18.49 -7.69 -28.77
CA ALA A 721 19.12 -6.37 -28.88
C ALA A 721 18.18 -5.24 -28.41
N GLN A 722 16.87 -5.38 -28.67
CA GLN A 722 15.86 -4.49 -28.12
C GLN A 722 15.77 -4.63 -26.59
N GLN A 723 15.83 -5.85 -26.07
CA GLN A 723 15.81 -6.08 -24.62
C GLN A 723 17.08 -5.55 -23.92
N ALA A 724 18.26 -5.64 -24.54
CA ALA A 724 19.50 -5.06 -24.02
C ALA A 724 19.45 -3.52 -23.95
N ARG A 725 18.98 -2.85 -25.01
CA ARG A 725 18.79 -1.38 -25.02
C ARG A 725 17.79 -0.92 -23.96
N ARG A 726 16.73 -1.70 -23.74
CA ARG A 726 15.73 -1.42 -22.72
C ARG A 726 16.28 -1.57 -21.30
N ILE A 727 17.11 -2.60 -21.06
CA ILE A 727 17.81 -2.80 -19.78
C ILE A 727 18.82 -1.68 -19.52
N GLU A 728 19.51 -1.19 -20.56
CA GLU A 728 20.47 -0.09 -20.44
C GLU A 728 19.79 1.26 -20.18
N ALA A 729 18.76 1.61 -20.95
CA ALA A 729 17.95 2.81 -20.71
C ALA A 729 17.30 2.78 -19.31
N PHE A 730 16.86 1.59 -18.88
CA PHE A 730 16.34 1.37 -17.54
C PHE A 730 17.39 1.62 -16.45
N ARG A 731 18.61 1.11 -16.63
CA ARG A 731 19.72 1.34 -15.69
C ARG A 731 20.06 2.83 -15.57
N ARG A 732 20.03 3.58 -16.68
CA ARG A 732 20.25 5.03 -16.69
C ARG A 732 19.19 5.78 -15.91
N HIS A 733 17.90 5.49 -16.14
CA HIS A 733 16.81 6.14 -15.41
C HIS A 733 16.87 5.84 -13.90
N GLN A 734 17.21 4.61 -13.50
CA GLN A 734 17.39 4.24 -12.09
C GLN A 734 18.58 4.96 -11.46
N GLN A 735 19.71 5.06 -12.17
CA GLN A 735 20.89 5.79 -11.72
C GLN A 735 20.59 7.29 -11.58
N GLN A 736 19.89 7.89 -12.55
CA GLN A 736 19.47 9.30 -12.50
C GLN A 736 18.51 9.58 -11.33
N ALA A 737 17.49 8.73 -11.11
CA ALA A 737 16.56 8.90 -10.00
C ALA A 737 17.22 8.71 -8.63
N ALA A 738 18.12 7.72 -8.49
CA ALA A 738 18.89 7.52 -7.27
C ALA A 738 19.86 8.69 -7.02
N ARG A 739 20.54 9.19 -8.06
CA ARG A 739 21.46 10.33 -8.00
C ARG A 739 20.71 11.64 -7.70
N ARG A 740 19.51 11.87 -8.24
CA ARG A 740 18.63 12.99 -7.85
C ARG A 740 18.23 12.94 -6.38
N LYS A 741 17.83 11.78 -5.88
CA LYS A 741 17.54 11.60 -4.44
C LYS A 741 18.78 11.81 -3.57
N GLN A 742 19.94 11.38 -4.04
CA GLN A 742 21.21 11.63 -3.39
C GLN A 742 21.54 13.13 -3.39
N LEU A 743 21.32 13.85 -4.49
CA LEU A 743 21.47 15.31 -4.58
C LEU A 743 20.57 16.05 -3.59
N GLU A 744 19.28 15.68 -3.53
CA GLU A 744 18.34 16.25 -2.55
C GLU A 744 18.76 15.98 -1.10
N ALA A 745 19.37 14.82 -0.83
CA ALA A 745 19.91 14.47 0.49
C ALA A 745 21.21 15.23 0.82
N LEU A 746 22.02 15.56 -0.19
CA LEU A 746 23.32 16.23 -0.06
C LEU A 746 23.21 17.76 0.06
N ALA A 747 22.06 18.36 -0.29
CA ALA A 747 21.86 19.82 -0.33
C ALA A 747 20.64 20.32 0.49
N PRO A 748 20.55 20.02 1.80
CA PRO A 748 19.38 20.37 2.61
C PRO A 748 19.16 21.88 2.78
N ARG A 749 20.22 22.69 2.80
CA ARG A 749 20.10 24.15 2.99
C ARG A 749 19.63 24.83 1.72
N LEU A 750 20.15 24.38 0.59
CA LEU A 750 19.72 24.82 -0.74
C LEU A 750 18.23 24.50 -0.96
N GLU A 751 17.78 23.31 -0.58
CA GLU A 751 16.37 22.93 -0.72
C GLU A 751 15.43 23.77 0.16
N ILE A 752 15.86 24.16 1.37
CA ILE A 752 15.11 25.11 2.20
C ILE A 752 15.05 26.49 1.54
N LEU A 753 16.15 26.98 0.98
CA LEU A 753 16.18 28.26 0.27
C LEU A 753 15.23 28.25 -0.94
N ARG A 754 15.21 27.16 -1.70
CA ARG A 754 14.33 27.00 -2.86
C ARG A 754 12.87 26.90 -2.47
N ASN A 755 12.55 26.09 -1.45
CA ASN A 755 11.17 25.75 -1.16
C ASN A 755 10.49 26.61 -0.10
N MET A 756 11.26 27.18 0.82
CA MET A 756 10.79 27.99 1.95
C MET A 756 11.72 29.20 2.21
N PRO A 757 11.98 30.06 1.20
CA PRO A 757 12.92 31.18 1.33
C PRO A 757 12.56 32.15 2.47
N PHE A 758 11.28 32.24 2.83
CA PHE A 758 10.79 33.11 3.90
C PHE A 758 11.21 32.67 5.31
N PHE A 759 11.85 31.51 5.47
CA PHE A 759 12.53 31.14 6.72
C PHE A 759 13.83 31.91 6.94
N ILE A 760 14.41 32.44 5.86
CA ILE A 760 15.70 33.10 5.84
C ILE A 760 15.49 34.62 5.74
N PRO A 761 16.16 35.42 6.58
CA PRO A 761 16.09 36.88 6.51
C PRO A 761 16.38 37.41 5.11
N PHE A 762 15.67 38.46 4.70
CA PHE A 762 15.81 39.06 3.37
C PHE A 762 17.26 39.45 3.06
N ALA A 763 17.95 40.13 3.99
CA ALA A 763 19.34 40.55 3.80
C ALA A 763 20.28 39.37 3.51
N THR A 764 20.12 38.25 4.21
CA THR A 764 20.89 37.02 3.97
C THR A 764 20.57 36.43 2.60
N ARG A 765 19.30 36.40 2.19
CA ARG A 765 18.94 35.92 0.84
C ARG A 765 19.57 36.76 -0.27
N VAL A 766 19.64 38.09 -0.08
CA VAL A 766 20.32 38.99 -1.02
C VAL A 766 21.83 38.69 -1.07
N GLN A 767 22.46 38.41 0.07
CA GLN A 767 23.87 38.02 0.11
C GLN A 767 24.10 36.69 -0.62
N ILE A 768 23.28 35.67 -0.37
CA ILE A 768 23.35 34.38 -1.09
C ILE A 768 23.17 34.59 -2.59
N PHE A 769 22.19 35.41 -3.00
CA PHE A 769 21.96 35.73 -4.40
C PHE A 769 23.17 36.42 -5.05
N ARG A 770 23.83 37.35 -4.34
CA ARG A 770 25.06 37.99 -4.82
C ARG A 770 26.22 37.01 -4.95
N GLU A 771 26.36 36.07 -4.02
CA GLU A 771 27.36 34.99 -4.11
C GLU A 771 27.08 34.07 -5.32
N PHE A 772 25.81 33.73 -5.58
CA PHE A 772 25.42 32.97 -6.78
C PHE A 772 25.76 33.72 -8.08
N ILE A 773 25.47 35.02 -8.14
CA ILE A 773 25.88 35.86 -9.28
C ILE A 773 27.41 35.87 -9.44
N TYR A 774 28.14 36.05 -8.34
CA TYR A 774 29.60 36.07 -8.35
C TYR A 774 30.19 34.75 -8.87
N ARG A 775 29.64 33.60 -8.44
CA ARG A 775 30.06 32.28 -8.91
C ARG A 775 29.66 32.03 -10.38
N ASP A 776 28.48 32.49 -10.81
CA ASP A 776 28.07 32.44 -12.23
C ASP A 776 29.02 33.26 -13.10
N GLN A 777 29.40 34.48 -12.66
CA GLN A 777 30.42 35.31 -13.31
C GLN A 777 31.77 34.60 -13.36
N MET A 778 32.22 33.99 -12.26
CA MET A 778 33.49 33.26 -12.20
C MET A 778 33.55 32.13 -13.23
N ARG A 779 32.48 31.34 -13.34
CA ARG A 779 32.39 30.22 -14.29
C ARG A 779 32.35 30.71 -15.74
N ARG A 780 31.42 31.61 -16.07
CA ARG A 780 31.24 32.11 -17.44
C ARG A 780 32.46 32.88 -17.95
N ARG A 781 33.10 33.64 -17.06
CA ARG A 781 34.23 34.52 -17.40
C ARG A 781 35.59 33.88 -17.11
N GLN A 782 35.68 32.57 -16.84
CA GLN A 782 36.95 31.84 -16.62
C GLN A 782 37.90 32.50 -15.61
N GLY A 783 37.39 33.06 -14.52
CA GLY A 783 38.23 33.79 -13.55
C GLY A 783 38.21 35.32 -13.67
N PHE A 784 37.75 35.88 -14.79
CA PHE A 784 37.83 37.31 -15.09
C PHE A 784 36.53 38.05 -14.75
N ILE A 785 36.29 38.38 -13.48
CA ILE A 785 35.05 39.09 -13.05
C ILE A 785 34.99 40.50 -13.62
N ASP A 786 36.10 41.23 -13.53
CA ASP A 786 36.12 42.63 -13.91
C ASP A 786 35.88 42.77 -15.42
N PRO A 787 34.95 43.64 -15.87
CA PRO A 787 34.60 43.77 -17.29
C PRO A 787 35.79 44.00 -18.21
N ASP A 788 36.75 44.83 -17.81
CA ASP A 788 37.95 45.11 -18.61
C ASP A 788 38.88 43.91 -18.64
N SER A 789 39.07 43.24 -17.49
CA SER A 789 39.85 42.00 -17.44
C SER A 789 39.28 40.89 -18.33
N TRP A 790 37.95 40.77 -18.40
CA TRP A 790 37.27 39.81 -19.27
C TRP A 790 37.42 40.16 -20.75
N ARG A 791 37.26 41.44 -21.11
CA ARG A 791 37.52 41.90 -22.49
C ARG A 791 38.96 41.62 -22.93
N MET A 792 39.91 41.87 -22.03
CA MET A 792 41.32 41.57 -22.25
C MET A 792 41.58 40.06 -22.35
N SER A 793 40.87 39.23 -21.59
CA SER A 793 41.03 37.78 -21.68
C SER A 793 40.42 37.21 -22.96
N VAL A 794 39.25 37.69 -23.40
CA VAL A 794 38.63 37.31 -24.67
C VAL A 794 39.51 37.72 -25.85
N SER A 795 40.06 38.93 -25.82
CA SER A 795 41.00 39.39 -26.85
C SER A 795 42.35 38.67 -26.81
N ALA A 796 42.87 38.32 -25.64
CA ALA A 796 44.11 37.53 -25.50
C ALA A 796 43.94 36.06 -25.92
N ALA A 797 42.81 35.43 -25.58
CA ALA A 797 42.47 34.07 -26.00
C ALA A 797 42.40 33.94 -27.53
N SER A 798 42.06 35.04 -28.22
CA SER A 798 42.06 35.14 -29.68
C SER A 798 43.45 35.10 -30.32
N MET A 799 44.50 35.49 -29.57
CA MET A 799 45.87 35.57 -30.07
C MET A 799 46.63 34.23 -29.96
N GLY A 800 46.15 33.29 -29.13
CA GLY A 800 46.80 32.00 -28.84
C GLY A 800 46.32 30.78 -29.67
N ARG A 801 45.24 30.89 -30.45
CA ARG A 801 44.70 29.81 -31.30
C ARG A 801 44.65 30.22 -32.77
N LEU A 802 45.81 30.31 -33.44
CA LEU A 802 45.90 30.62 -34.87
C LEU A 802 45.82 29.40 -35.81
N LEU A 803 45.53 28.19 -35.29
CA LEU A 803 45.61 26.96 -36.10
C LEU A 803 44.27 26.46 -36.67
N ASP A 804 43.10 26.85 -36.13
CA ASP A 804 41.79 26.48 -36.71
C ASP A 804 40.85 27.69 -36.83
N GLY A 805 41.10 28.52 -37.84
CA GLY A 805 40.08 29.03 -38.76
C GLY A 805 38.83 29.79 -38.30
N ASN A 806 38.64 30.24 -37.05
CA ASN A 806 37.42 30.98 -36.68
C ASN A 806 37.66 32.36 -36.03
N ALA A 807 37.01 33.38 -36.60
CA ALA A 807 36.91 34.78 -36.18
C ALA A 807 36.13 35.01 -34.86
N ALA A 808 36.15 34.05 -33.93
CA ALA A 808 35.20 33.96 -32.83
C ALA A 808 35.31 35.09 -31.78
N ALA A 809 36.51 35.56 -31.44
CA ALA A 809 36.66 36.51 -30.32
C ALA A 809 36.28 37.96 -30.67
N ARG A 810 36.58 38.42 -31.90
CA ARG A 810 36.12 39.73 -32.38
C ARG A 810 34.60 39.76 -32.52
N ASP A 811 34.04 38.66 -32.99
CA ASP A 811 32.60 38.46 -33.14
C ASP A 811 31.88 38.45 -31.77
N ILE A 812 32.46 37.80 -30.76
CA ILE A 812 31.93 37.87 -29.38
C ILE A 812 31.95 39.31 -28.86
N LEU A 813 33.08 40.01 -28.92
CA LEU A 813 33.18 41.38 -28.42
C LEU A 813 32.28 42.36 -29.20
N SER A 814 32.13 42.18 -30.51
CA SER A 814 31.24 43.03 -31.32
C SER A 814 29.77 42.78 -31.03
N ARG A 815 29.36 41.54 -30.74
CA ARG A 815 27.96 41.24 -30.38
C ARG A 815 27.55 41.81 -29.02
N HIS A 816 28.51 42.07 -28.12
CA HIS A 816 28.25 42.67 -26.81
C HIS A 816 28.44 44.19 -26.80
N HIS A 817 28.76 44.80 -27.95
CA HIS A 817 28.82 46.23 -28.14
C HIS A 817 27.58 46.70 -28.90
N ALA A 818 26.88 47.69 -28.35
CA ALA A 818 25.72 48.28 -29.00
C ALA A 818 25.87 49.78 -29.24
N SER A 819 25.39 50.22 -30.41
CA SER A 819 25.29 51.62 -30.80
C SER A 819 23.83 52.05 -30.78
N ILE A 820 23.45 52.90 -29.83
CA ILE A 820 22.04 53.15 -29.45
C ILE A 820 21.69 54.61 -29.65
N HIS A 821 20.67 54.91 -30.45
CA HIS A 821 20.17 56.26 -30.66
C HIS A 821 19.34 56.71 -29.45
N ARG A 822 19.53 57.96 -28.99
CA ARG A 822 18.75 58.50 -27.86
C ARG A 822 17.24 58.62 -28.11
N GLU A 823 16.81 58.61 -29.37
CA GLU A 823 15.39 58.73 -29.75
C GLU A 823 14.67 57.38 -29.85
N SER A 824 15.41 56.27 -29.87
CA SER A 824 14.88 54.90 -30.03
C SER A 824 15.66 53.91 -29.16
N VAL A 825 15.81 54.20 -27.87
CA VAL A 825 16.69 53.43 -26.98
C VAL A 825 16.21 51.99 -26.84
N PHE A 826 14.89 51.77 -26.80
CA PHE A 826 14.31 50.44 -26.65
C PHE A 826 14.46 49.59 -27.92
N ASP A 827 14.05 50.12 -29.07
CA ASP A 827 14.07 49.39 -30.35
C ASP A 827 15.51 49.02 -30.75
N ASP A 828 16.45 49.96 -30.65
CA ASP A 828 17.86 49.73 -30.95
C ASP A 828 18.49 48.68 -30.02
N ALA A 829 18.13 48.71 -28.73
CA ALA A 829 18.61 47.73 -27.77
C ALA A 829 18.01 46.35 -28.00
N PHE A 830 16.74 46.29 -28.37
CA PHE A 830 16.07 45.04 -28.73
C PHE A 830 16.76 44.40 -29.93
N ASP A 831 16.96 45.14 -31.02
CA ASP A 831 17.59 44.61 -32.24
C ASP A 831 19.04 44.15 -32.01
N GLN A 832 19.79 44.83 -31.14
CA GLN A 832 21.23 44.53 -30.95
C GLN A 832 21.49 43.45 -29.89
N PHE A 833 20.70 43.39 -28.82
CA PHE A 833 20.98 42.48 -27.71
C PHE A 833 20.05 41.27 -27.64
N TYR A 834 18.92 41.24 -28.36
CA TYR A 834 17.98 40.12 -28.28
C TYR A 834 18.60 38.78 -28.71
N GLU A 835 19.44 38.79 -29.76
CA GLU A 835 20.11 37.57 -30.26
C GLU A 835 21.19 37.02 -29.31
N LEU A 836 21.64 37.78 -28.30
CA LEU A 836 22.65 37.31 -27.35
C LEU A 836 22.17 36.15 -26.48
N GLY A 837 20.87 36.05 -26.18
CA GLY A 837 20.30 35.03 -25.31
C GLY A 837 21.03 34.96 -23.95
N GLU A 838 21.69 33.83 -23.67
CA GLU A 838 22.50 33.67 -22.45
C GLU A 838 23.71 34.60 -22.36
N GLY A 839 24.19 35.11 -23.50
CA GLY A 839 25.31 36.07 -23.63
C GLY A 839 25.04 37.44 -22.98
N LEU A 840 23.79 37.72 -22.58
CA LEU A 840 23.45 38.97 -21.91
C LEU A 840 24.00 39.06 -20.47
N LYS A 841 24.50 37.95 -19.89
CA LYS A 841 25.10 37.96 -18.55
C LYS A 841 26.56 38.44 -18.55
N GLU A 842 27.18 38.48 -19.71
CA GLU A 842 28.50 39.03 -19.97
C GLU A 842 28.43 40.57 -19.99
N PRO A 843 29.55 41.27 -19.74
CA PRO A 843 29.55 42.73 -19.74
C PRO A 843 29.22 43.31 -21.12
N ILE A 844 28.14 44.09 -21.21
CA ILE A 844 27.77 44.85 -22.41
C ILE A 844 28.46 46.22 -22.44
N GLN A 845 28.73 46.72 -23.65
CA GLN A 845 29.28 48.04 -23.91
C GLN A 845 28.32 48.85 -24.78
N ILE A 846 28.21 50.14 -24.51
CA ILE A 846 27.17 50.98 -25.10
C ILE A 846 27.79 52.27 -25.62
N SER A 847 27.39 52.66 -26.81
CA SER A 847 27.76 53.93 -27.43
C SER A 847 26.49 54.67 -27.85
N PHE A 848 26.21 55.81 -27.20
CA PHE A 848 25.07 56.62 -27.57
C PHE A 848 25.33 57.38 -28.87
N ILE A 849 24.33 57.39 -29.75
CA ILE A 849 24.30 58.18 -30.98
C ILE A 849 23.30 59.32 -30.75
N ASP A 850 23.77 60.56 -30.89
CA ASP A 850 22.93 61.75 -30.84
C ASP A 850 22.06 61.88 -32.11
N LYS A 851 21.07 62.76 -32.09
CA LYS A 851 20.13 63.07 -33.18
C LYS A 851 20.80 63.42 -34.51
N PHE A 852 22.07 63.85 -34.47
CA PHE A 852 22.87 64.19 -35.65
C PHE A 852 23.76 63.03 -36.15
N GLY A 853 23.59 61.82 -35.62
CA GLY A 853 24.35 60.62 -36.02
C GLY A 853 25.78 60.56 -35.49
N ALA A 854 26.16 61.46 -34.58
CA ALA A 854 27.48 61.49 -33.98
C ALA A 854 27.53 60.62 -32.71
N THR A 855 28.60 59.83 -32.55
CA THR A 855 28.86 59.08 -31.33
C THR A 855 29.19 60.03 -30.19
N GLU A 856 28.39 60.02 -29.13
CA GLU A 856 28.63 60.83 -27.95
C GLU A 856 29.91 60.37 -27.23
N ALA A 857 30.74 61.33 -26.81
CA ALA A 857 31.98 61.05 -26.11
C ALA A 857 31.69 60.56 -24.68
N GLY A 858 31.45 59.26 -24.51
CA GLY A 858 31.28 58.61 -23.22
C GLY A 858 32.61 58.08 -22.66
N ILE A 859 32.93 58.42 -21.42
CA ILE A 859 34.02 57.77 -20.67
C ILE A 859 33.47 56.46 -20.12
N ASP A 860 33.96 55.34 -20.66
CA ASP A 860 33.50 53.99 -20.38
C ASP A 860 34.03 53.50 -19.03
N GLY A 861 33.34 53.91 -17.96
CA GLY A 861 33.63 53.57 -16.57
C GLY A 861 32.36 53.24 -15.78
N GLY A 862 31.42 52.52 -16.38
CA GLY A 862 30.15 52.08 -15.77
C GLY A 862 29.02 53.12 -15.73
N GLY A 863 29.32 54.40 -15.96
CA GLY A 863 28.32 55.48 -15.99
C GLY A 863 27.35 55.38 -17.18
N VAL A 864 27.87 55.08 -18.37
CA VAL A 864 27.07 54.97 -19.61
C VAL A 864 26.11 53.78 -19.54
N THR A 865 26.55 52.63 -19.03
CA THR A 865 25.67 51.46 -18.83
C THR A 865 24.54 51.74 -17.85
N LYS A 866 24.82 52.50 -16.77
CA LYS A 866 23.78 52.91 -15.82
C LYS A 866 22.77 53.86 -16.45
N GLU A 867 23.24 54.82 -17.25
CA GLU A 867 22.37 55.74 -18.01
C GLU A 867 21.47 54.96 -18.97
N PHE A 868 22.05 54.05 -19.75
CA PHE A 868 21.30 53.17 -20.63
C PHE A 868 20.23 52.37 -19.90
N LEU A 869 20.59 51.66 -18.81
CA LEU A 869 19.63 50.88 -18.05
C LEU A 869 18.50 51.74 -17.50
N THR A 870 18.79 52.99 -17.12
CA THR A 870 17.76 53.93 -16.65
C THR A 870 16.85 54.36 -17.80
N SER A 871 17.42 54.75 -18.95
CA SER A 871 16.68 55.20 -20.13
C SER A 871 15.79 54.10 -20.70
N ILE A 872 16.33 52.89 -20.90
CA ILE A 872 15.56 51.76 -21.44
C ILE A 872 14.44 51.33 -20.48
N THR A 873 14.67 51.38 -19.16
CA THR A 873 13.59 51.08 -18.20
C THR A 873 12.48 52.14 -18.25
N ASN A 874 12.83 53.41 -18.42
CA ASN A 874 11.81 54.46 -18.54
C ASN A 874 11.01 54.31 -19.83
N GLU A 875 11.68 54.06 -20.97
CA GLU A 875 11.02 53.89 -22.27
C GLU A 875 10.17 52.63 -22.34
N ALA A 876 10.64 51.51 -21.78
CA ALA A 876 9.92 50.23 -21.81
C ALA A 876 8.69 50.17 -20.88
N PHE A 877 8.70 50.91 -19.76
CA PHE A 877 7.66 50.82 -18.73
C PHE A 877 6.70 52.02 -18.68
N MET A 878 7.04 53.17 -19.26
CA MET A 878 6.16 54.34 -19.26
C MET A 878 5.21 54.32 -20.46
N PRO A 879 3.89 54.48 -20.26
CA PRO A 879 2.96 54.61 -21.36
C PRO A 879 3.27 55.87 -22.19
N SER A 880 3.22 55.72 -23.51
CA SER A 880 3.52 56.80 -24.44
C SER A 880 2.42 57.87 -24.32
N ASN A 881 2.68 58.99 -23.63
CA ASN A 881 1.75 60.12 -23.58
C ASN A 881 1.58 60.88 -24.92
N GLY A 882 1.98 60.29 -26.05
CA GLY A 882 2.00 60.90 -27.37
C GLY A 882 1.85 59.88 -28.52
N PRO A 883 1.62 60.36 -29.76
CA PRO A 883 1.35 59.55 -30.95
C PRO A 883 2.62 58.92 -31.54
N SER A 884 3.53 58.44 -30.70
CA SER A 884 4.69 57.64 -31.12
C SER A 884 4.25 56.19 -31.33
N ASN A 885 4.68 55.58 -32.44
CA ASN A 885 4.31 54.27 -32.99
C ASN A 885 4.66 53.03 -32.11
N GLY A 886 4.64 53.15 -30.79
CA GLY A 886 4.96 52.07 -29.85
C GLY A 886 3.70 51.41 -29.28
N LEU A 887 3.73 50.08 -29.14
CA LEU A 887 2.75 49.34 -28.37
C LEU A 887 3.02 49.56 -26.88
N ASP A 888 2.05 50.11 -26.14
CA ASP A 888 2.18 50.22 -24.68
C ASP A 888 2.20 48.81 -24.06
N LEU A 889 3.37 48.36 -23.63
CA LEU A 889 3.57 47.01 -23.07
C LEU A 889 3.06 46.88 -21.62
N PHE A 890 3.04 48.00 -20.88
CA PHE A 890 2.63 48.07 -19.48
C PHE A 890 1.64 49.22 -19.27
N VAL A 891 0.75 49.05 -18.29
CA VAL A 891 -0.25 50.05 -17.86
C VAL A 891 -0.29 50.10 -16.34
N GLU A 892 -0.72 51.25 -15.81
CA GLU A 892 -0.89 51.44 -14.37
C GLU A 892 -2.26 50.97 -13.89
N ASN A 893 -2.33 50.37 -12.71
CA ASN A 893 -3.59 50.11 -12.02
C ASN A 893 -4.04 51.32 -11.18
N ASP A 894 -5.20 51.22 -10.51
CA ASP A 894 -5.74 52.29 -9.63
C ASP A 894 -4.80 52.70 -8.47
N GLN A 895 -3.73 51.93 -8.21
CA GLN A 895 -2.72 52.19 -7.19
C GLN A 895 -1.39 52.70 -7.77
N ASN A 896 -1.35 53.07 -9.06
CA ASN A 896 -0.16 53.47 -9.82
C ASN A 896 0.94 52.39 -9.83
N LEU A 897 0.56 51.11 -9.78
CA LEU A 897 1.47 49.97 -9.96
C LEU A 897 1.38 49.50 -11.41
N LEU A 898 2.53 49.31 -12.03
CA LEU A 898 2.64 48.83 -13.41
C LEU A 898 2.34 47.33 -13.50
N TYR A 899 1.55 46.94 -14.49
CA TYR A 899 1.30 45.55 -14.85
C TYR A 899 1.25 45.39 -16.39
N PRO A 900 1.48 44.18 -16.93
CA PRO A 900 1.45 43.97 -18.38
C PRO A 900 0.11 44.37 -18.98
N ASN A 901 0.13 45.12 -20.08
CA ASN A 901 -1.09 45.55 -20.77
C ASN A 901 -1.81 44.33 -21.37
N PRO A 902 -3.02 43.99 -20.89
CA PRO A 902 -3.75 42.82 -21.39
C PRO A 902 -4.18 42.97 -22.85
N SER A 903 -4.23 44.20 -23.36
CA SER A 903 -4.69 44.53 -24.71
C SER A 903 -3.54 44.65 -25.72
N ALA A 904 -2.28 44.57 -25.30
CA ALA A 904 -1.13 44.83 -26.17
C ALA A 904 -1.08 43.89 -27.40
N VAL A 905 -1.48 42.63 -27.24
CA VAL A 905 -1.53 41.65 -28.34
C VAL A 905 -2.66 41.96 -29.33
N GLU A 906 -3.80 42.44 -28.85
CA GLU A 906 -4.94 42.82 -29.68
C GLU A 906 -4.65 44.11 -30.45
N GLN A 907 -4.08 45.11 -29.76
CA GLN A 907 -3.62 46.36 -30.35
C GLN A 907 -2.58 46.14 -31.47
N ARG A 908 -1.70 45.13 -31.33
CA ARG A 908 -0.72 44.75 -32.36
C ARG A 908 -1.34 44.05 -33.58
N LYS A 909 -2.52 43.43 -33.45
CA LYS A 909 -3.20 42.77 -34.58
C LYS A 909 -4.01 43.75 -35.43
N GLU A 910 -4.40 44.89 -34.86
CA GLU A 910 -5.18 45.93 -35.53
C GLU A 910 -4.31 46.93 -36.32
N VAL A 911 -2.99 46.95 -36.06
CA VAL A 911 -1.96 47.67 -36.81
C VAL A 911 -1.35 46.73 -37.86
#